data_AF-A0A833Y471-F1
#
_entry.id   AF-A0A833Y471-F1
#
_cell.length_a   1.000
_cell.length_b   1.000
_cell.length_c   1.000
_cell.angle_alpha   90.00
_cell.angle_beta   90.00
_cell.angle_gamma   90.00
#
_symmetry.space_group_name_H-M   'P 1'
#
loop_
_entity.id
_entity.type
_entity.pdbx_description
1 polymer ?
#
loop_
_entity_poly.entity_id
_entity_poly.type
_entity_poly.pdbx_seq_one_letter_code
_entity_poly.pdbx_strand_id
1 'polypeptide(L)'
;MGDPYIHEFFRLLSLCHTVMSEEKNEGELYYKAQSPDEGALVTAARNFGFVFRSRTPKTITVHEMGTAITYQLLAILDFNNIRKRMSVIVRNPEGKIRLYCKGADTILLDRLHHSTHELLNATIDHLNEYSGEGLRTLVLAYKDLDEEYYEEWADRRLQASLARDSWEDRLASVYEEIESDMMLLGATAIEDKLQQGVPETIALLTLANIKIWVLTGDKQETAVNIGYSCKMLTDDMSEVFVVTGHTVLEVREELRKAREKMMDPSRSVGNGFAYHEKTSVLEAVAGEYALVINGHSLAHALEADMELEFLETACACKAVICCRVTPLQKAQVVELVKKYKKAVTLAIGDGANDVSMIKTAHIGVGISGQEGIQAVLASDYSFSQFKFLQRLLLVHGRWSYLRMCKFLCYFFYKNFAFTMVHFWFGFFCGFSAQTVYDQYFITLYNIVYTSLPVLAMGVFDQDVPEQRSMEYPKLYEPGQLNLLFNKREFFICIAQGIYTSVLMFFIPYGVFAEATRDDGTQLADYQSFAVTVATSLVIVVSVQIGLDTGYWTAINHFFIWGSLAVYFAILFAMHSNGLFDMFPNQFRFVGNAQNTLAQPAVWLTIALTTVICIMPVVAFRFLKLNLKPDLSDTVRSGCVRKPSGSNTQWLQFWAS
;
A
#
# COMPACT_ATOMS: atom_id res chain seq x y z
N MET A 1 -22.32 15.93 -45.18
CA MET A 1 -23.68 15.73 -44.64
C MET A 1 -23.84 14.24 -44.42
N GLY A 2 -23.90 13.81 -43.17
CA GLY A 2 -23.92 12.40 -42.78
C GLY A 2 -25.35 11.83 -42.71
N ASP A 3 -25.43 10.56 -42.35
CA ASP A 3 -26.69 9.86 -42.09
C ASP A 3 -27.47 10.56 -40.95
N PRO A 4 -28.77 10.91 -41.16
CA PRO A 4 -29.62 11.52 -40.13
C PRO A 4 -29.67 10.71 -38.83
N TYR A 5 -29.65 9.38 -38.88
CA TYR A 5 -29.69 8.54 -37.68
C TYR A 5 -28.42 8.67 -36.84
N ILE A 6 -27.27 8.87 -37.47
CA ILE A 6 -26.00 9.11 -36.78
C ILE A 6 -26.01 10.50 -36.12
N HIS A 7 -26.62 11.49 -36.75
CA HIS A 7 -26.81 12.81 -36.14
C HIS A 7 -27.71 12.70 -34.90
N GLU A 8 -28.80 11.95 -34.95
CA GLU A 8 -29.66 11.70 -33.78
C GLU A 8 -28.92 10.95 -32.66
N PHE A 9 -28.06 9.99 -33.00
CA PHE A 9 -27.23 9.27 -32.04
C PHE A 9 -26.33 10.24 -31.24
N PHE A 10 -25.55 11.09 -31.91
CA PHE A 10 -24.68 12.04 -31.22
C PHE A 10 -25.47 13.18 -30.56
N ARG A 11 -26.60 13.59 -31.13
CA ARG A 11 -27.52 14.54 -30.51
C ARG A 11 -28.04 14.00 -29.18
N LEU A 12 -28.47 12.73 -29.12
CA LEU A 12 -28.86 12.07 -27.88
C LEU A 12 -27.74 12.15 -26.85
N LEU A 13 -26.50 11.80 -27.22
CA LEU A 13 -25.35 11.84 -26.30
C LEU A 13 -25.07 13.25 -25.77
N SER A 14 -25.36 14.29 -26.55
CA SER A 14 -25.19 15.70 -26.16
C SER A 14 -26.37 16.31 -25.40
N LEU A 15 -27.52 15.62 -25.31
CA LEU A 15 -28.74 16.11 -24.65
C LEU A 15 -29.12 15.29 -23.41
N CYS A 16 -29.07 13.96 -23.53
CA CYS A 16 -29.50 13.02 -22.50
C CYS A 16 -28.37 12.73 -21.51
N HIS A 17 -28.07 13.68 -20.62
CA HIS A 17 -27.07 13.56 -19.55
C HIS A 17 -27.33 14.58 -18.43
N THR A 18 -26.62 14.50 -17.31
CA THR A 18 -26.64 15.56 -16.26
C THR A 18 -25.33 16.36 -16.15
N VAL A 19 -24.36 16.10 -17.04
CA VAL A 19 -23.09 16.83 -17.14
C VAL A 19 -23.29 18.36 -17.20
N MET A 20 -22.48 19.07 -16.43
CA MET A 20 -22.40 20.53 -16.40
C MET A 20 -21.16 21.00 -17.16
N SER A 21 -21.29 22.07 -17.93
CA SER A 21 -20.18 22.72 -18.62
C SER A 21 -19.68 23.93 -17.86
N GLU A 22 -18.35 24.07 -17.77
CA GLU A 22 -17.67 25.25 -17.25
C GLU A 22 -16.69 25.77 -18.30
N GLU A 23 -16.80 27.03 -18.66
CA GLU A 23 -15.86 27.71 -19.55
C GLU A 23 -15.00 28.64 -18.69
N LYS A 24 -13.73 28.26 -18.46
CA LYS A 24 -12.80 29.05 -17.63
C LYS A 24 -12.13 30.18 -18.41
N ASN A 25 -11.79 29.91 -19.66
CA ASN A 25 -11.25 30.84 -20.65
C ASN A 25 -12.04 30.65 -21.96
N GLU A 26 -12.09 31.67 -22.83
CA GLU A 26 -12.74 31.54 -24.15
C GLU A 26 -12.17 30.34 -24.92
N GLY A 27 -13.00 29.33 -25.20
CA GLY A 27 -12.62 28.13 -25.93
C GLY A 27 -12.17 26.93 -25.06
N GLU A 28 -11.90 27.13 -23.77
CA GLU A 28 -11.57 26.04 -22.84
C GLU A 28 -12.80 25.56 -22.06
N LEU A 29 -13.56 24.68 -22.72
CA LEU A 29 -14.74 24.05 -22.15
C LEU A 29 -14.38 22.79 -21.35
N TYR A 30 -14.73 22.78 -20.06
CA TYR A 30 -14.58 21.66 -19.14
C TYR A 30 -15.93 21.04 -18.78
N TYR A 31 -16.01 19.71 -18.76
CA TYR A 31 -17.21 18.98 -18.38
C TYR A 31 -17.07 18.41 -16.97
N LYS A 32 -18.01 18.74 -16.09
CA LYS A 32 -18.16 18.15 -14.75
C LYS A 32 -19.35 17.19 -14.78
N ALA A 33 -19.08 15.91 -14.56
CA ALA A 33 -20.07 14.85 -14.57
C ALA A 33 -20.17 14.20 -13.19
N GLN A 34 -21.38 13.76 -12.80
CA GLN A 34 -21.57 12.94 -11.60
C GLN A 34 -21.09 11.50 -11.81
N SER A 35 -21.18 11.01 -13.04
CA SER A 35 -20.68 9.71 -13.46
C SER A 35 -19.59 9.89 -14.54
N PRO A 36 -18.44 9.19 -14.43
CA PRO A 36 -17.39 9.24 -15.44
C PRO A 36 -17.88 8.76 -16.81
N ASP A 37 -18.79 7.80 -16.84
CA ASP A 37 -19.40 7.27 -18.08
C ASP A 37 -20.15 8.38 -18.83
N GLU A 38 -20.93 9.21 -18.12
CA GLU A 38 -21.60 10.36 -18.74
C GLU A 38 -20.60 11.39 -19.27
N GLY A 39 -19.53 11.67 -18.52
CA GLY A 39 -18.47 12.58 -18.95
C GLY A 39 -17.79 12.09 -20.23
N ALA A 40 -17.51 10.78 -20.34
CA ALA A 40 -16.93 10.17 -21.51
C ALA A 40 -17.85 10.29 -22.74
N LEU A 41 -19.15 10.00 -22.57
CA LEU A 41 -20.14 10.10 -23.65
C LEU A 41 -20.31 11.52 -24.19
N VAL A 42 -20.41 12.52 -23.31
CA VAL A 42 -20.54 13.94 -23.72
C VAL A 42 -19.25 14.43 -24.39
N THR A 43 -18.10 13.98 -23.91
CA THR A 43 -16.80 14.28 -24.53
C THR A 43 -16.68 13.64 -25.91
N ALA A 44 -17.17 12.41 -26.08
CA ALA A 44 -17.24 11.76 -27.39
C ALA A 44 -18.15 12.57 -28.34
N ALA A 45 -19.36 12.94 -27.93
CA ALA A 45 -20.26 13.77 -28.73
C ALA A 45 -19.60 15.08 -29.17
N ARG A 46 -18.87 15.76 -28.27
CA ARG A 46 -18.10 16.96 -28.58
C ARG A 46 -17.06 16.71 -29.68
N ASN A 47 -16.33 15.60 -29.63
CA ASN A 47 -15.31 15.26 -30.62
C ASN A 47 -15.91 15.01 -32.01
N PHE A 48 -17.17 14.59 -32.08
CA PHE A 48 -17.93 14.41 -33.32
C PHE A 48 -18.75 15.65 -33.73
N GLY A 49 -18.51 16.81 -33.11
CA GLY A 49 -19.12 18.08 -33.52
C GLY A 49 -20.47 18.39 -32.88
N PHE A 50 -20.89 17.63 -31.85
CA PHE A 50 -22.09 17.88 -31.04
C PHE A 50 -21.66 18.38 -29.66
N VAL A 51 -21.36 19.69 -29.57
CA VAL A 51 -20.72 20.28 -28.39
C VAL A 51 -21.79 20.81 -27.44
N PHE A 52 -22.02 20.11 -26.32
CA PHE A 52 -22.84 20.64 -25.23
C PHE A 52 -22.19 21.89 -24.65
N ARG A 53 -22.89 23.04 -24.66
CA ARG A 53 -22.35 24.35 -24.26
C ARG A 53 -22.83 24.82 -22.91
N SER A 54 -24.13 24.77 -22.65
CA SER A 54 -24.72 25.24 -21.41
C SER A 54 -26.09 24.65 -21.18
N ARG A 55 -26.50 24.60 -19.91
CA ARG A 55 -27.83 24.18 -19.49
C ARG A 55 -28.41 25.18 -18.50
N THR A 56 -29.67 25.53 -18.70
CA THR A 56 -30.50 26.22 -17.72
C THR A 56 -31.61 25.26 -17.26
N PRO A 57 -32.39 25.57 -16.21
CA PRO A 57 -33.53 24.75 -15.82
C PRO A 57 -34.61 24.55 -16.91
N LYS A 58 -34.60 25.37 -17.98
CA LYS A 58 -35.59 25.33 -19.06
C LYS A 58 -35.00 25.10 -20.45
N THR A 59 -33.68 25.16 -20.63
CA THR A 59 -33.05 25.07 -21.95
C THR A 59 -31.72 24.34 -21.91
N ILE A 60 -31.37 23.69 -23.02
CA ILE A 60 -30.07 23.07 -23.28
C ILE A 60 -29.52 23.66 -24.58
N THR A 61 -28.32 24.23 -24.54
CA THR A 61 -27.66 24.78 -25.73
C THR A 61 -26.55 23.84 -26.19
N VAL A 62 -26.62 23.41 -27.44
CA VAL A 62 -25.64 22.53 -28.10
C VAL A 62 -25.17 23.19 -29.39
N HIS A 63 -23.88 23.15 -29.69
CA HIS A 63 -23.40 23.45 -31.04
C HIS A 63 -23.38 22.16 -31.86
N GLU A 64 -24.30 22.04 -32.81
CA GLU A 64 -24.37 20.92 -33.74
C GLU A 64 -23.66 21.31 -35.04
N MET A 65 -22.56 20.64 -35.36
CA MET A 65 -21.78 20.86 -36.58
C MET A 65 -21.43 22.35 -36.81
N GLY A 66 -21.13 23.07 -35.73
CA GLY A 66 -20.78 24.50 -35.74
C GLY A 66 -21.95 25.46 -35.60
N THR A 67 -23.20 24.98 -35.63
CA THR A 67 -24.41 25.80 -35.48
C THR A 67 -24.94 25.72 -34.05
N ALA A 68 -25.14 26.86 -33.39
CA ALA A 68 -25.73 26.89 -32.06
C ALA A 68 -27.24 26.59 -32.12
N ILE A 69 -27.66 25.52 -31.46
CA ILE A 69 -29.06 25.08 -31.37
C ILE A 69 -29.46 25.04 -29.89
N THR A 70 -30.56 25.73 -29.57
CA THR A 70 -31.11 25.78 -28.22
C THR A 70 -32.38 24.94 -28.16
N TYR A 71 -32.34 23.87 -27.38
CA TYR A 71 -33.47 23.01 -27.08
C TYR A 71 -34.18 23.51 -25.83
N GLN A 72 -35.51 23.45 -25.84
CA GLN A 72 -36.31 23.65 -24.63
C GLN A 72 -36.33 22.33 -23.85
N LEU A 73 -35.86 22.37 -22.60
CA LEU A 73 -35.89 21.24 -21.69
C LEU A 73 -37.28 21.14 -21.05
N LEU A 74 -37.96 20.04 -21.32
CA LEU A 74 -39.33 19.80 -20.88
C LEU A 74 -39.37 18.95 -19.60
N ALA A 75 -38.63 17.83 -19.60
CA ALA A 75 -38.48 16.99 -18.42
C ALA A 75 -37.14 16.24 -18.44
N ILE A 76 -36.62 15.95 -17.25
CA ILE A 76 -35.53 15.00 -17.03
C ILE A 76 -36.10 13.87 -16.17
N LEU A 77 -35.92 12.64 -16.63
CA LEU A 77 -36.26 11.43 -15.89
C LEU A 77 -34.93 10.83 -15.44
N ASP A 78 -34.52 11.17 -14.21
CA ASP A 78 -33.20 10.85 -13.67
C ASP A 78 -32.90 9.35 -13.64
N PHE A 79 -31.60 9.03 -13.67
CA PHE A 79 -31.13 7.68 -13.46
C PHE A 79 -31.46 7.19 -12.05
N ASN A 80 -31.92 5.94 -11.94
CA ASN A 80 -32.11 5.26 -10.67
C ASN A 80 -31.65 3.80 -10.83
N ASN A 81 -30.99 3.25 -9.80
CA ASN A 81 -30.50 1.87 -9.77
C ASN A 81 -31.60 0.81 -10.00
N ILE A 82 -32.85 1.13 -9.67
CA ILE A 82 -34.00 0.25 -9.90
C ILE A 82 -34.34 0.21 -11.40
N ARG A 83 -34.43 1.37 -12.05
CA ARG A 83 -34.84 1.49 -13.47
C ARG A 83 -33.70 1.31 -14.48
N LYS A 84 -32.45 1.54 -14.06
CA LYS A 84 -31.20 1.41 -14.84
C LYS A 84 -31.17 2.14 -16.20
N ARG A 85 -31.86 3.28 -16.28
CA ARG A 85 -31.94 4.13 -17.47
C ARG A 85 -32.19 5.57 -17.09
N MET A 86 -31.88 6.49 -18.00
CA MET A 86 -32.11 7.92 -17.89
C MET A 86 -32.75 8.40 -19.19
N SER A 87 -33.71 9.32 -19.07
CA SER A 87 -34.32 9.95 -20.24
C SER A 87 -34.43 11.46 -20.10
N VAL A 88 -34.44 12.14 -21.24
CA VAL A 88 -34.65 13.59 -21.32
C VAL A 88 -35.69 13.86 -22.41
N ILE A 89 -36.66 14.70 -22.09
CA ILE A 89 -37.66 15.20 -23.04
C ILE A 89 -37.29 16.63 -23.41
N VAL A 90 -37.14 16.87 -24.71
CA VAL A 90 -36.81 18.18 -25.25
C VAL A 90 -37.76 18.56 -26.38
N ARG A 91 -37.96 19.87 -26.55
CA ARG A 91 -38.56 20.45 -27.75
C ARG A 91 -37.46 21.11 -28.58
N ASN A 92 -37.36 20.74 -29.84
CA ASN A 92 -36.41 21.35 -30.77
C ASN A 92 -36.91 22.73 -31.25
N PRO A 93 -36.07 23.55 -31.90
CA PRO A 93 -36.49 24.86 -32.41
C PRO A 93 -37.62 24.82 -33.46
N GLU A 94 -37.83 23.67 -34.09
CA GLU A 94 -38.90 23.42 -35.07
C GLU A 94 -40.25 23.11 -34.40
N GLY A 95 -40.28 22.99 -33.07
CA GLY A 95 -41.48 22.73 -32.27
C GLY A 95 -41.76 21.25 -32.01
N LYS A 96 -40.94 20.32 -32.52
CA LYS A 96 -41.12 18.88 -32.32
C LYS A 96 -40.63 18.44 -30.95
N ILE A 97 -41.45 17.67 -30.23
CA ILE A 97 -41.09 17.07 -28.94
C ILE A 97 -40.48 15.69 -29.17
N ARG A 98 -39.34 15.44 -28.51
CA ARG A 98 -38.67 14.14 -28.49
C ARG A 98 -38.26 13.72 -27.09
N LEU A 99 -38.50 12.46 -26.79
CA LEU A 99 -37.89 11.72 -25.69
C LEU A 99 -36.61 11.08 -26.21
N TYR A 100 -35.51 11.30 -25.50
CA TYR A 100 -34.26 10.57 -25.68
C TYR A 100 -33.99 9.74 -24.42
N CYS A 101 -33.63 8.47 -24.59
CA CYS A 101 -33.42 7.51 -23.52
C CYS A 101 -32.10 6.76 -23.72
N LYS A 102 -31.33 6.64 -22.63
CA LYS A 102 -30.14 5.78 -22.56
C LYS A 102 -30.19 4.89 -21.34
N GLY A 103 -29.77 3.64 -21.46
CA GLY A 103 -29.75 2.73 -20.32
C GLY A 103 -29.19 1.35 -20.63
N ALA A 104 -29.30 0.45 -19.65
CA ALA A 104 -28.83 -0.92 -19.78
C ALA A 104 -29.57 -1.66 -20.91
N ASP A 105 -28.83 -2.51 -21.62
CA ASP A 105 -29.31 -3.44 -22.64
C ASP A 105 -30.49 -4.28 -22.15
N THR A 106 -30.38 -4.91 -20.98
CA THR A 106 -31.44 -5.77 -20.41
C THR A 106 -32.75 -5.03 -20.11
N ILE A 107 -32.77 -3.70 -20.11
CA ILE A 107 -33.96 -2.89 -19.80
C ILE A 107 -34.51 -2.21 -21.04
N LEU A 108 -33.63 -1.63 -21.88
CA LEU A 108 -34.09 -0.90 -23.04
C LEU A 108 -34.58 -1.82 -24.15
N LEU A 109 -33.97 -2.99 -24.35
CA LEU A 109 -34.33 -3.90 -25.44
C LEU A 109 -35.82 -4.33 -25.37
N ASP A 110 -36.35 -4.54 -24.16
CA ASP A 110 -37.76 -4.92 -23.93
C ASP A 110 -38.77 -3.77 -24.17
N ARG A 111 -38.27 -2.54 -24.42
CA ARG A 111 -39.08 -1.32 -24.57
C ARG A 111 -39.02 -0.73 -25.97
N LEU A 112 -38.36 -1.43 -26.90
CA LEU A 112 -38.21 -0.98 -28.27
C LEU A 112 -39.45 -1.34 -29.09
N HIS A 113 -39.80 -0.48 -30.05
CA HIS A 113 -40.85 -0.72 -31.03
C HIS A 113 -40.45 -1.88 -31.96
N HIS A 114 -41.39 -2.78 -32.27
CA HIS A 114 -41.16 -3.99 -33.07
C HIS A 114 -40.57 -3.74 -34.47
N SER A 115 -40.78 -2.56 -35.04
CA SER A 115 -40.21 -2.16 -36.35
C SER A 115 -38.68 -2.08 -36.39
N THR A 116 -38.00 -2.15 -35.24
CA THR A 116 -36.54 -2.05 -35.13
C THR A 116 -35.81 -3.40 -35.26
N HIS A 117 -36.52 -4.50 -35.52
CA HIS A 117 -36.00 -5.87 -35.47
C HIS A 117 -34.73 -6.14 -36.32
N GLU A 118 -34.57 -5.52 -37.48
CA GLU A 118 -33.37 -5.72 -38.31
C GLU A 118 -32.11 -5.09 -37.69
N LEU A 119 -32.22 -3.87 -37.17
CA LEU A 119 -31.13 -3.18 -36.46
C LEU A 119 -30.87 -3.80 -35.08
N LEU A 120 -31.93 -4.31 -34.44
CA LEU A 120 -31.89 -4.93 -33.12
C LEU A 120 -30.92 -6.11 -33.08
N ASN A 121 -31.01 -7.04 -34.05
CA ASN A 121 -30.17 -8.23 -34.07
C ASN A 121 -28.68 -7.88 -34.19
N ALA A 122 -28.32 -7.00 -35.13
CA ALA A 122 -26.93 -6.54 -35.27
C ALA A 122 -26.42 -5.79 -34.03
N THR A 123 -27.29 -5.02 -33.36
CA THR A 123 -26.92 -4.31 -32.13
C THR A 123 -26.70 -5.29 -30.97
N ILE A 124 -27.52 -6.34 -30.85
CA ILE A 124 -27.36 -7.39 -29.84
C ILE A 124 -26.02 -8.13 -30.03
N ASP A 125 -25.67 -8.47 -31.26
CA ASP A 125 -24.39 -9.14 -31.56
C ASP A 125 -23.19 -8.28 -31.12
N HIS A 126 -23.19 -6.99 -31.47
CA HIS A 126 -22.13 -6.06 -31.03
C HIS A 126 -22.12 -5.85 -29.50
N LEU A 127 -23.28 -5.79 -28.85
CA LEU A 127 -23.37 -5.68 -27.39
C LEU A 127 -22.73 -6.88 -26.69
N ASN A 128 -22.93 -8.09 -27.24
CA ASN A 128 -22.31 -9.31 -26.72
C ASN A 128 -20.78 -9.30 -26.94
N GLU A 129 -20.32 -8.85 -28.11
CA GLU A 129 -18.89 -8.69 -28.40
C GLU A 129 -18.23 -7.70 -27.44
N TYR A 130 -18.79 -6.50 -27.28
CA TYR A 130 -18.28 -5.48 -26.36
C TYR A 130 -18.27 -5.94 -24.91
N SER A 131 -19.31 -6.68 -24.49
CA SER A 131 -19.37 -7.26 -23.15
C SER A 131 -18.30 -8.34 -22.96
N GLY A 132 -18.01 -9.13 -24.00
CA GLY A 132 -16.90 -10.09 -24.03
C GLY A 132 -15.53 -9.43 -23.86
N GLU A 133 -15.35 -8.23 -24.40
CA GLU A 133 -14.13 -7.41 -24.22
C GLU A 133 -14.10 -6.63 -22.88
N GLY A 134 -15.17 -6.70 -22.08
CA GLY A 134 -15.26 -6.02 -20.78
C GLY A 134 -15.60 -4.53 -20.86
N LEU A 135 -16.11 -4.05 -21.99
CA LEU A 135 -16.56 -2.68 -22.16
C LEU A 135 -17.93 -2.49 -21.49
N ARG A 136 -18.16 -1.32 -20.89
CA ARG A 136 -19.47 -0.96 -20.34
C ARG A 136 -20.39 -0.52 -21.47
N THR A 137 -21.48 -1.25 -21.67
CA THR A 137 -22.42 -1.00 -22.76
C THR A 137 -23.66 -0.24 -22.30
N LEU A 138 -24.17 0.63 -23.17
CA LEU A 138 -25.48 1.27 -23.02
C LEU A 138 -26.21 1.26 -24.36
N VAL A 139 -27.52 1.06 -24.32
CA VAL A 139 -28.41 1.18 -25.47
C VAL A 139 -28.98 2.59 -25.51
N LEU A 140 -29.16 3.11 -26.73
CA LEU A 140 -29.67 4.44 -27.00
C LEU A 140 -30.96 4.34 -27.83
N ALA A 141 -32.02 5.00 -27.37
CA ALA A 141 -33.32 5.00 -28.03
C ALA A 141 -33.96 6.39 -27.99
N TYR A 142 -34.91 6.64 -28.89
CA TYR A 142 -35.71 7.86 -28.91
C TYR A 142 -37.18 7.57 -29.20
N LYS A 143 -38.05 8.52 -28.88
CA LYS A 143 -39.46 8.50 -29.23
C LYS A 143 -39.94 9.91 -29.57
N ASP A 144 -40.59 10.06 -30.71
CA ASP A 144 -41.29 11.29 -31.07
C ASP A 144 -42.59 11.35 -30.26
N LEU A 145 -42.91 12.51 -29.68
CA LEU A 145 -44.11 12.71 -28.87
C LEU A 145 -44.99 13.79 -29.50
N ASP A 146 -46.30 13.55 -29.50
CA ASP A 146 -47.29 14.55 -29.87
C ASP A 146 -47.47 15.58 -28.75
N GLU A 147 -47.76 16.83 -29.12
CA GLU A 147 -47.91 17.94 -28.17
C GLU A 147 -49.04 17.67 -27.17
N GLU A 148 -50.20 17.21 -27.64
CA GLU A 148 -51.37 16.91 -26.82
C GLU A 148 -51.07 15.77 -25.82
N TYR A 149 -50.43 14.69 -26.29
CA TYR A 149 -50.02 13.58 -25.44
C TYR A 149 -49.02 14.02 -24.36
N TYR A 150 -48.05 14.89 -24.72
CA TYR A 150 -47.09 15.41 -23.77
C TYR A 150 -47.73 16.30 -22.70
N GLU A 151 -48.67 17.18 -23.07
CA GLU A 151 -49.38 18.03 -22.11
C GLU A 151 -50.17 17.19 -21.09
N GLU A 152 -50.93 16.19 -21.55
CA GLU A 152 -51.64 15.26 -20.67
C GLU A 152 -50.69 14.47 -19.76
N TRP A 153 -49.56 14.00 -20.31
CA TRP A 153 -48.55 13.30 -19.52
C TRP A 153 -47.88 14.21 -18.49
N ALA A 154 -47.61 15.48 -18.85
CA ALA A 154 -46.99 16.46 -17.97
C ALA A 154 -47.89 16.78 -16.77
N ASP A 155 -49.21 16.90 -16.98
CA ASP A 155 -50.19 17.06 -15.92
C ASP A 155 -50.24 15.84 -14.99
N ARG A 156 -50.25 14.62 -15.55
CA ARG A 156 -50.21 13.38 -14.75
C ARG A 156 -48.93 13.26 -13.94
N ARG A 157 -47.78 13.65 -14.51
CA ARG A 157 -46.50 13.71 -13.79
C ARG A 157 -46.54 14.71 -12.65
N LEU A 158 -47.11 15.90 -12.88
CA LEU A 158 -47.28 16.92 -11.84
C LEU A 158 -48.16 16.37 -10.71
N GLN A 159 -49.29 15.76 -11.04
CA GLN A 159 -50.18 15.13 -10.05
C GLN A 159 -49.48 14.01 -9.27
N ALA A 160 -48.68 13.17 -9.93
CA ALA A 160 -47.90 12.13 -9.27
C ALA A 160 -46.85 12.71 -8.31
N SER A 161 -46.20 13.82 -8.68
CA SER A 161 -45.22 14.52 -7.82
C SER A 161 -45.83 15.22 -6.60
N LEU A 162 -47.12 15.57 -6.67
CA LEU A 162 -47.86 16.22 -5.57
C LEU A 162 -48.52 15.21 -4.61
N ALA A 163 -48.49 13.92 -4.92
CA ALA A 163 -49.05 12.89 -4.06
C ALA A 163 -48.27 12.80 -2.73
N ARG A 164 -48.98 12.77 -1.59
CA ARG A 164 -48.36 12.70 -0.25
C ARG A 164 -47.82 11.31 0.10
N ASP A 165 -48.51 10.26 -0.34
CA ASP A 165 -48.16 8.85 -0.10
C ASP A 165 -47.85 8.18 -1.44
N SER A 166 -46.85 7.30 -1.49
CA SER A 166 -46.45 6.51 -2.68
C SER A 166 -46.05 7.33 -3.93
N TRP A 167 -45.56 8.56 -3.75
CA TRP A 167 -45.18 9.43 -4.88
C TRP A 167 -44.11 8.80 -5.79
N GLU A 168 -43.15 8.06 -5.21
CA GLU A 168 -42.09 7.37 -5.95
C GLU A 168 -42.65 6.31 -6.89
N ASP A 169 -43.56 5.46 -6.41
CA ASP A 169 -44.19 4.40 -7.21
C ASP A 169 -45.09 4.97 -8.32
N ARG A 170 -45.83 6.05 -8.01
CA ARG A 170 -46.68 6.74 -9.00
C ARG A 170 -45.84 7.40 -10.08
N LEU A 171 -44.75 8.08 -9.71
CA LEU A 171 -43.81 8.66 -10.67
C LEU A 171 -43.13 7.60 -11.51
N ALA A 172 -42.73 6.47 -10.91
CA ALA A 172 -42.16 5.34 -11.62
C ALA A 172 -43.13 4.80 -12.68
N SER A 173 -44.42 4.64 -12.34
CA SER A 173 -45.46 4.22 -13.30
C SER A 173 -45.65 5.20 -14.45
N VAL A 174 -45.68 6.51 -14.17
CA VAL A 174 -45.79 7.56 -15.20
C VAL A 174 -44.56 7.60 -16.11
N TYR A 175 -43.37 7.34 -15.55
CA TYR A 175 -42.12 7.25 -16.33
C TYR A 175 -42.07 6.00 -17.20
N GLU A 176 -42.54 4.88 -16.66
CA GLU A 176 -42.63 3.60 -17.34
C GLU A 176 -43.52 3.67 -18.59
N GLU A 177 -44.64 4.39 -18.49
CA GLU A 177 -45.58 4.58 -19.59
C GLU A 177 -44.95 5.30 -20.79
N ILE A 178 -44.28 6.44 -20.56
CA ILE A 178 -43.73 7.26 -21.65
C ILE A 178 -42.50 6.63 -22.30
N GLU A 179 -41.76 5.80 -21.54
CA GLU A 179 -40.57 5.07 -21.98
C GLU A 179 -40.88 3.66 -22.51
N SER A 180 -42.04 3.53 -23.14
CA SER A 180 -42.45 2.34 -23.89
C SER A 180 -42.42 2.66 -25.39
N ASP A 181 -42.25 1.63 -26.22
CA ASP A 181 -42.40 1.72 -27.67
C ASP A 181 -41.43 2.73 -28.33
N MET A 182 -40.15 2.64 -27.96
CA MET A 182 -39.09 3.55 -28.42
C MET A 182 -38.36 3.01 -29.65
N MET A 183 -37.84 3.89 -30.50
CA MET A 183 -37.03 3.54 -31.66
C MET A 183 -35.54 3.43 -31.27
N LEU A 184 -34.90 2.32 -31.65
CA LEU A 184 -33.48 2.07 -31.42
C LEU A 184 -32.61 2.97 -32.31
N LEU A 185 -31.62 3.65 -31.70
CA LEU A 185 -30.58 4.38 -32.43
C LEU A 185 -29.29 3.56 -32.54
N GLY A 186 -28.94 2.82 -31.48
CA GLY A 186 -27.74 2.00 -31.44
C GLY A 186 -27.27 1.75 -30.01
N ALA A 187 -25.98 1.46 -29.86
CA ALA A 187 -25.34 1.21 -28.58
C ALA A 187 -24.01 1.95 -28.47
N THR A 188 -23.58 2.21 -27.23
CA THR A 188 -22.25 2.72 -26.89
C THR A 188 -21.49 1.69 -26.09
N ALA A 189 -20.17 1.67 -26.22
CA ALA A 189 -19.27 0.88 -25.40
C ALA A 189 -18.18 1.80 -24.82
N ILE A 190 -18.00 1.75 -23.50
CA ILE A 190 -17.04 2.60 -22.78
C ILE A 190 -15.99 1.68 -22.15
N GLU A 191 -14.73 1.91 -22.48
CA GLU A 191 -13.61 1.20 -21.88
C GLU A 191 -13.26 1.83 -20.53
N ASP A 192 -13.27 1.02 -19.48
CA ASP A 192 -12.76 1.39 -18.17
C ASP A 192 -11.26 1.11 -18.11
N LYS A 193 -10.46 2.09 -18.57
CA LYS A 193 -9.01 1.92 -18.71
C LYS A 193 -8.34 1.75 -17.36
N LEU A 194 -7.53 0.70 -17.24
CA LEU A 194 -6.60 0.55 -16.13
C LEU A 194 -5.65 1.73 -16.05
N GLN A 195 -5.30 2.11 -14.82
CA GLN A 195 -4.25 3.10 -14.61
C GLN A 195 -2.92 2.60 -15.19
N GLN A 196 -2.08 3.56 -15.60
CA GLN A 196 -0.77 3.24 -16.14
C GLN A 196 0.07 2.43 -15.14
N GLY A 197 0.67 1.31 -15.58
CA GLY A 197 1.61 0.54 -14.78
C GLY A 197 0.98 -0.48 -13.82
N VAL A 198 -0.35 -0.65 -13.83
CA VAL A 198 -1.05 -1.59 -12.93
C VAL A 198 -0.60 -3.05 -13.13
N PRO A 199 -0.58 -3.60 -14.36
CA PRO A 199 -0.16 -4.99 -14.56
C PRO A 199 1.28 -5.25 -14.12
N GLU A 200 2.20 -4.31 -14.40
CA GLU A 200 3.61 -4.40 -14.00
C GLU A 200 3.76 -4.35 -12.48
N THR A 201 3.03 -3.45 -11.81
CA THR A 201 3.05 -3.34 -10.35
C THR A 201 2.51 -4.61 -9.69
N ILE A 202 1.39 -5.16 -10.17
CA ILE A 202 0.82 -6.41 -9.65
C ILE A 202 1.82 -7.56 -9.80
N ALA A 203 2.43 -7.70 -10.98
CA ALA A 203 3.44 -8.73 -11.22
C ALA A 203 4.64 -8.61 -10.27
N LEU A 204 5.17 -7.40 -10.05
CA LEU A 204 6.28 -7.18 -9.11
C LEU A 204 5.90 -7.49 -7.66
N LEU A 205 4.70 -7.12 -7.22
CA LEU A 205 4.21 -7.42 -5.88
C LEU A 205 4.00 -8.94 -5.68
N THR A 206 3.47 -9.64 -6.69
CA THR A 206 3.36 -11.10 -6.66
C THR A 206 4.73 -11.77 -6.62
N LEU A 207 5.73 -11.27 -7.36
CA LEU A 207 7.12 -11.76 -7.28
C LEU A 207 7.78 -11.49 -5.91
N ALA A 208 7.31 -10.47 -5.18
CA ALA A 208 7.67 -10.20 -3.79
C ALA A 208 6.86 -11.03 -2.77
N ASN A 209 6.13 -12.06 -3.23
CA ASN A 209 5.30 -12.94 -2.42
C ASN A 209 4.17 -12.20 -1.67
N ILE A 210 3.64 -11.12 -2.27
CA ILE A 210 2.47 -10.40 -1.75
C ILE A 210 1.22 -10.95 -2.45
N LYS A 211 0.29 -11.50 -1.67
CA LYS A 211 -1.01 -11.96 -2.17
C LYS A 211 -1.95 -10.77 -2.36
N ILE A 212 -2.58 -10.69 -3.53
CA ILE A 212 -3.45 -9.57 -3.90
C ILE A 212 -4.88 -10.07 -4.00
N TRP A 213 -5.77 -9.43 -3.24
CA TRP A 213 -7.20 -9.73 -3.22
C TRP A 213 -7.94 -8.48 -3.70
N VAL A 214 -8.80 -8.62 -4.71
CA VAL A 214 -9.59 -7.52 -5.27
C VAL A 214 -11.00 -7.59 -4.72
N LEU A 215 -11.43 -6.53 -4.04
CA LEU A 215 -12.75 -6.44 -3.43
C LEU A 215 -13.53 -5.31 -4.14
N THR A 216 -14.39 -5.66 -5.10
CA THR A 216 -15.11 -4.69 -5.94
C THR A 216 -16.63 -4.71 -5.74
N GLY A 217 -17.27 -3.55 -5.87
CA GLY A 217 -18.71 -3.42 -5.96
C GLY A 217 -19.29 -3.83 -7.32
N ASP A 218 -18.44 -4.06 -8.33
CA ASP A 218 -18.84 -4.34 -9.70
C ASP A 218 -19.39 -5.75 -9.90
N LYS A 219 -19.98 -5.97 -11.09
CA LYS A 219 -20.43 -7.29 -11.54
C LYS A 219 -19.25 -8.25 -11.70
N GLN A 220 -19.56 -9.54 -11.61
CA GLN A 220 -18.57 -10.61 -11.69
C GLN A 220 -17.81 -10.61 -13.02
N GLU A 221 -18.52 -10.42 -14.14
CA GLU A 221 -17.93 -10.46 -15.48
C GLU A 221 -16.88 -9.35 -15.64
N THR A 222 -17.23 -8.13 -15.24
CA THR A 222 -16.32 -6.97 -15.25
C THR A 222 -15.10 -7.21 -14.35
N ALA A 223 -15.30 -7.72 -13.14
CA ALA A 223 -14.22 -8.00 -12.20
C ALA A 223 -13.25 -9.07 -12.72
N VAL A 224 -13.77 -10.11 -13.36
CA VAL A 224 -12.96 -11.17 -14.00
C VAL A 224 -12.17 -10.61 -15.18
N ASN A 225 -12.80 -9.79 -16.04
CA ASN A 225 -12.12 -9.15 -17.18
C ASN A 225 -11.02 -8.20 -16.73
N ILE A 226 -11.25 -7.42 -15.67
CA ILE A 226 -10.21 -6.61 -15.02
C ILE A 226 -9.11 -7.51 -14.44
N GLY A 227 -9.47 -8.66 -13.86
CA GLY A 227 -8.51 -9.65 -13.36
C GLY A 227 -7.56 -10.17 -14.44
N TYR A 228 -8.07 -10.49 -15.63
CA TYR A 228 -7.25 -10.87 -16.79
C TYR A 228 -6.43 -9.69 -17.34
N SER A 229 -7.04 -8.51 -17.47
CA SER A 229 -6.36 -7.30 -17.96
C SER A 229 -5.18 -6.89 -17.07
N CYS A 230 -5.33 -7.08 -15.76
CA CYS A 230 -4.28 -6.84 -14.75
C CYS A 230 -3.24 -7.96 -14.68
N LYS A 231 -3.39 -9.06 -15.44
CA LYS A 231 -2.58 -10.30 -15.35
C LYS A 231 -2.58 -10.93 -13.96
N MET A 232 -3.63 -10.68 -13.20
CA MET A 232 -3.86 -11.34 -11.92
C MET A 232 -4.49 -12.72 -12.15
N LEU A 233 -5.32 -12.85 -13.19
CA LEU A 233 -5.76 -14.11 -13.77
C LEU A 233 -4.98 -14.36 -15.07
N THR A 234 -4.56 -15.60 -15.30
CA THR A 234 -3.84 -16.01 -16.51
C THR A 234 -4.39 -17.33 -17.01
N ASP A 235 -4.37 -17.55 -18.32
CA ASP A 235 -4.83 -18.80 -18.93
C ASP A 235 -3.97 -20.01 -18.49
N ASP A 236 -2.75 -19.75 -18.03
CA ASP A 236 -1.83 -20.77 -17.47
C ASP A 236 -2.23 -21.26 -16.07
N MET A 237 -3.25 -20.66 -15.43
CA MET A 237 -3.74 -21.11 -14.13
C MET A 237 -4.39 -22.50 -14.21
N SER A 238 -4.18 -23.31 -13.17
CA SER A 238 -4.74 -24.66 -13.10
C SER A 238 -6.26 -24.67 -13.13
N GLU A 239 -6.89 -23.74 -12.39
CA GLU A 239 -8.34 -23.57 -12.36
C GLU A 239 -8.72 -22.22 -11.72
N VAL A 240 -9.81 -21.62 -12.20
CA VAL A 240 -10.48 -20.47 -11.59
C VAL A 240 -11.77 -20.95 -10.96
N PHE A 241 -11.84 -20.99 -9.63
CA PHE A 241 -13.02 -21.41 -8.90
C PHE A 241 -14.01 -20.26 -8.76
N VAL A 242 -15.26 -20.49 -9.12
CA VAL A 242 -16.33 -19.51 -9.02
C VAL A 242 -17.34 -19.99 -7.99
N VAL A 243 -17.60 -19.17 -6.97
CA VAL A 243 -18.55 -19.43 -5.89
C VAL A 243 -19.75 -18.50 -6.07
N THR A 244 -20.88 -19.10 -6.42
CA THR A 244 -22.13 -18.40 -6.78
C THR A 244 -23.34 -18.85 -5.97
N GLY A 245 -23.19 -19.88 -5.12
CA GLY A 245 -24.26 -20.43 -4.31
C GLY A 245 -25.07 -19.37 -3.54
N HIS A 246 -26.39 -19.60 -3.45
CA HIS A 246 -27.34 -18.70 -2.80
C HIS A 246 -27.73 -19.17 -1.40
N THR A 247 -27.37 -20.39 -1.04
CA THR A 247 -27.61 -20.96 0.29
C THR A 247 -26.29 -21.32 0.97
N VAL A 248 -26.29 -21.33 2.31
CA VAL A 248 -25.13 -21.71 3.14
C VAL A 248 -24.56 -23.09 2.72
N LEU A 249 -25.42 -24.06 2.44
CA LEU A 249 -25.03 -25.41 2.03
C LEU A 249 -24.36 -25.44 0.66
N GLU A 250 -24.90 -24.71 -0.31
CA GLU A 250 -24.31 -24.60 -1.65
C GLU A 250 -22.93 -23.96 -1.61
N VAL A 251 -22.80 -22.83 -0.90
CA VAL A 251 -21.53 -22.11 -0.75
C VAL A 251 -20.48 -22.99 -0.08
N ARG A 252 -20.85 -23.72 0.98
CA ARG A 252 -19.95 -24.65 1.67
C ARG A 252 -19.47 -25.76 0.74
N GLU A 253 -20.36 -26.35 -0.03
CA GLU A 253 -20.00 -27.43 -0.95
C GLU A 253 -19.12 -26.94 -2.12
N GLU A 254 -19.37 -25.73 -2.65
CA GLU A 254 -18.52 -25.11 -3.67
C GLU A 254 -17.10 -24.84 -3.13
N LEU A 255 -16.98 -24.28 -1.91
CA LEU A 255 -15.70 -24.05 -1.25
C LEU A 255 -14.95 -25.36 -0.96
N ARG A 256 -15.66 -26.38 -0.48
CA ARG A 256 -15.08 -27.70 -0.19
C ARG A 256 -14.57 -28.37 -1.45
N LYS A 257 -15.34 -28.35 -2.55
CA LYS A 257 -14.93 -28.86 -3.86
C LYS A 257 -13.68 -28.15 -4.38
N ALA A 258 -13.60 -26.82 -4.23
CA ALA A 258 -12.42 -26.07 -4.60
C ALA A 258 -11.19 -26.52 -3.80
N ARG A 259 -11.34 -26.68 -2.48
CA ARG A 259 -10.27 -27.14 -1.58
C ARG A 259 -9.81 -28.56 -1.88
N GLU A 260 -10.73 -29.49 -2.10
CA GLU A 260 -10.41 -30.88 -2.46
C GLU A 260 -9.58 -30.95 -3.75
N LYS A 261 -9.93 -30.15 -4.77
CA LYS A 261 -9.17 -30.06 -6.02
C LYS A 261 -7.79 -29.41 -5.87
N MET A 262 -7.62 -28.49 -4.92
CA MET A 262 -6.32 -27.87 -4.64
C MET A 262 -5.35 -28.80 -3.89
N MET A 263 -5.89 -29.74 -3.10
CA MET A 263 -5.11 -30.67 -2.28
C MET A 263 -4.87 -32.03 -2.94
N ASP A 264 -5.27 -32.23 -4.20
CA ASP A 264 -5.11 -33.50 -4.91
C ASP A 264 -3.61 -33.81 -5.15
N PRO A 265 -3.05 -34.84 -4.49
CA PRO A 265 -1.62 -35.17 -4.56
C PRO A 265 -1.19 -35.76 -5.91
N SER A 266 -2.12 -36.09 -6.81
CA SER A 266 -1.80 -36.63 -8.14
C SER A 266 -1.09 -35.62 -9.07
N ARG A 267 -1.07 -34.32 -8.71
CA ARG A 267 -0.42 -33.25 -9.48
C ARG A 267 0.94 -32.79 -8.93
N SER A 268 1.44 -33.36 -7.82
CA SER A 268 2.77 -32.99 -7.28
C SER A 268 3.91 -33.65 -8.06
N VAL A 269 4.32 -33.03 -9.17
CA VAL A 269 5.57 -33.41 -9.87
C VAL A 269 6.66 -32.39 -9.50
N GLY A 270 7.65 -32.82 -8.70
CA GLY A 270 8.94 -32.13 -8.63
C GLY A 270 9.67 -32.11 -7.28
N ASN A 271 10.66 -33.00 -7.15
CA ASN A 271 11.80 -33.02 -6.21
C ASN A 271 11.54 -33.24 -4.71
N GLY A 272 11.80 -34.48 -4.30
CA GLY A 272 11.89 -34.88 -2.91
C GLY A 272 13.11 -34.29 -2.19
N PHE A 273 12.86 -33.82 -0.96
CA PHE A 273 13.59 -34.13 0.28
C PHE A 273 12.73 -33.56 1.42
N ALA A 274 11.83 -34.38 1.95
CA ALA A 274 10.96 -33.98 3.07
C ALA A 274 11.74 -34.04 4.38
N TYR A 275 12.13 -32.87 4.91
CA TYR A 275 12.50 -32.73 6.32
C TYR A 275 11.27 -32.24 7.06
N HIS A 276 10.78 -33.06 8.00
CA HIS A 276 9.63 -32.73 8.84
C HIS A 276 9.94 -31.56 9.77
N GLU A 277 9.41 -30.38 9.48
CA GLU A 277 9.14 -29.37 10.49
C GLU A 277 7.74 -28.79 10.29
N LYS A 278 6.95 -28.75 11.36
CA LYS A 278 5.54 -28.35 11.35
C LYS A 278 5.41 -26.87 10.98
N THR A 279 5.26 -26.50 9.71
CA THR A 279 4.78 -25.16 9.35
C THR A 279 4.05 -25.12 7.99
N SER A 280 2.76 -24.79 8.06
CA SER A 280 1.89 -24.25 7.01
C SER A 280 1.41 -25.18 5.87
N VAL A 281 0.08 -25.20 5.72
CA VAL A 281 -0.73 -25.84 4.66
C VAL A 281 -0.40 -25.33 3.24
N LEU A 282 0.52 -24.36 3.10
CA LEU A 282 0.86 -23.71 1.83
C LEU A 282 1.83 -24.50 0.95
N GLU A 283 2.61 -25.43 1.51
CA GLU A 283 3.58 -26.24 0.73
C GLU A 283 2.94 -27.43 -0.01
N ALA A 284 1.64 -27.68 0.18
CA ALA A 284 0.91 -28.80 -0.42
C ALA A 284 0.00 -28.42 -1.60
N VAL A 285 0.02 -27.16 -2.07
CA VAL A 285 -0.85 -26.71 -3.17
C VAL A 285 -0.17 -26.97 -4.52
N ALA A 286 -0.72 -27.90 -5.30
CA ALA A 286 -0.20 -28.26 -6.61
C ALA A 286 -0.80 -27.38 -7.73
N GLY A 287 -0.22 -26.20 -7.95
CA GLY A 287 -0.56 -25.33 -9.09
C GLY A 287 -1.03 -23.93 -8.69
N GLU A 288 -1.30 -23.10 -9.70
CA GLU A 288 -1.78 -21.73 -9.50
C GLU A 288 -3.30 -21.68 -9.67
N TYR A 289 -4.00 -21.32 -8.60
CA TYR A 289 -5.46 -21.25 -8.57
C TYR A 289 -5.95 -19.83 -8.27
N ALA A 290 -7.16 -19.50 -8.72
CA ALA A 290 -7.85 -18.28 -8.35
C ALA A 290 -9.26 -18.56 -7.81
N LEU A 291 -9.77 -17.68 -6.95
CA LEU A 291 -11.11 -17.75 -6.38
C LEU A 291 -11.90 -16.49 -6.73
N VAL A 292 -13.10 -16.67 -7.28
CA VAL A 292 -14.07 -15.61 -7.55
C VAL A 292 -15.31 -15.88 -6.71
N ILE A 293 -15.72 -14.92 -5.88
CA ILE A 293 -16.89 -15.07 -4.99
C ILE A 293 -17.81 -13.85 -5.07
N ASN A 294 -19.11 -14.08 -5.18
CA ASN A 294 -20.11 -13.01 -5.21
C ASN A 294 -20.48 -12.53 -3.79
N GLY A 295 -20.92 -11.28 -3.67
CA GLY A 295 -21.21 -10.64 -2.38
C GLY A 295 -22.28 -11.34 -1.54
N HIS A 296 -23.28 -11.98 -2.14
CA HIS A 296 -24.27 -12.78 -1.41
C HIS A 296 -23.66 -14.08 -0.88
N SER A 297 -22.89 -14.79 -1.69
CA SER A 297 -22.16 -16.00 -1.28
C SER A 297 -21.11 -15.68 -0.22
N LEU A 298 -20.45 -14.52 -0.34
CA LEU A 298 -19.48 -14.02 0.64
C LEU A 298 -20.13 -13.73 1.98
N ALA A 299 -21.37 -13.21 2.01
CA ALA A 299 -22.09 -12.99 3.26
C ALA A 299 -22.23 -14.28 4.06
N HIS A 300 -22.59 -15.38 3.39
CA HIS A 300 -22.63 -16.70 4.00
C HIS A 300 -21.23 -17.20 4.37
N ALA A 301 -20.25 -17.04 3.49
CA ALA A 301 -18.86 -17.46 3.74
C ALA A 301 -18.20 -16.74 4.93
N LEU A 302 -18.70 -15.56 5.31
CA LEU A 302 -18.25 -14.79 6.47
C LEU A 302 -19.00 -15.13 7.77
N GLU A 303 -19.97 -16.05 7.74
CA GLU A 303 -20.62 -16.56 8.95
C GLU A 303 -19.61 -17.34 9.81
N ALA A 304 -19.78 -17.31 11.14
CA ALA A 304 -18.77 -17.80 12.09
C ALA A 304 -18.44 -19.30 11.96
N ASP A 305 -19.34 -20.10 11.37
CA ASP A 305 -19.11 -21.52 11.13
C ASP A 305 -18.33 -21.81 9.83
N MET A 306 -18.30 -20.88 8.87
CA MET A 306 -17.65 -21.04 7.55
C MET A 306 -16.45 -20.13 7.34
N GLU A 307 -16.26 -19.11 8.16
CA GLU A 307 -15.22 -18.08 7.97
C GLU A 307 -13.80 -18.65 7.86
N LEU A 308 -13.49 -19.72 8.59
CA LEU A 308 -12.20 -20.41 8.54
C LEU A 308 -12.03 -21.23 7.26
N GLU A 309 -13.09 -21.89 6.80
CA GLU A 309 -13.09 -22.73 5.60
C GLU A 309 -12.92 -21.88 4.34
N PHE A 310 -13.61 -20.73 4.30
CA PHE A 310 -13.40 -19.70 3.29
C PHE A 310 -11.95 -19.17 3.32
N LEU A 311 -11.45 -18.78 4.49
CA LEU A 311 -10.11 -18.21 4.63
C LEU A 311 -9.02 -19.19 4.18
N GLU A 312 -9.11 -20.46 4.53
CA GLU A 312 -8.15 -21.48 4.12
C GLU A 312 -8.14 -21.67 2.61
N THR A 313 -9.33 -21.76 1.99
CA THR A 313 -9.49 -21.92 0.54
C THR A 313 -8.97 -20.69 -0.21
N ALA A 314 -9.36 -19.49 0.22
CA ALA A 314 -8.90 -18.23 -0.36
C ALA A 314 -7.38 -18.04 -0.21
N CYS A 315 -6.78 -18.47 0.92
CA CYS A 315 -5.34 -18.39 1.13
C CYS A 315 -4.54 -19.44 0.37
N ALA A 316 -5.15 -20.53 -0.12
CA ALA A 316 -4.49 -21.47 -1.02
C ALA A 316 -4.40 -20.91 -2.45
N CYS A 317 -5.30 -19.99 -2.82
CA CYS A 317 -5.28 -19.32 -4.11
C CYS A 317 -4.13 -18.29 -4.22
N LYS A 318 -3.71 -18.04 -5.46
CA LYS A 318 -2.76 -16.98 -5.84
C LYS A 318 -3.46 -15.63 -5.91
N ALA A 319 -4.68 -15.61 -6.44
CA ALA A 319 -5.54 -14.43 -6.55
C ALA A 319 -6.95 -14.71 -6.03
N VAL A 320 -7.57 -13.69 -5.43
CA VAL A 320 -8.97 -13.75 -4.96
C VAL A 320 -9.70 -12.50 -5.43
N ILE A 321 -10.88 -12.68 -6.02
CA ILE A 321 -11.73 -11.60 -6.51
C ILE A 321 -13.10 -11.73 -5.85
N CYS A 322 -13.47 -10.75 -5.03
CA CYS A 322 -14.81 -10.65 -4.45
C CYS A 322 -15.62 -9.60 -5.22
N CYS A 323 -16.74 -10.01 -5.79
CA CYS A 323 -17.59 -9.19 -6.66
C CYS A 323 -18.86 -8.76 -5.95
N ARG A 324 -19.45 -7.61 -6.33
CA ARG A 324 -20.66 -7.04 -5.72
C ARG A 324 -20.61 -6.96 -4.19
N VAL A 325 -19.45 -6.63 -3.63
CA VAL A 325 -19.28 -6.54 -2.17
C VAL A 325 -19.67 -5.16 -1.63
N THR A 326 -20.34 -5.15 -0.48
CA THR A 326 -20.67 -3.91 0.24
C THR A 326 -19.44 -3.36 1.01
N PRO A 327 -19.40 -2.06 1.34
CA PRO A 327 -18.31 -1.48 2.13
C PRO A 327 -18.05 -2.20 3.46
N LEU A 328 -19.12 -2.68 4.11
CA LEU A 328 -19.02 -3.45 5.36
C LEU A 328 -18.34 -4.80 5.13
N GLN A 329 -18.74 -5.53 4.07
CA GLN A 329 -18.13 -6.82 3.72
C GLN A 329 -16.65 -6.67 3.38
N LYS A 330 -16.25 -5.59 2.69
CA LYS A 330 -14.83 -5.33 2.43
C LYS A 330 -14.01 -5.27 3.72
N ALA A 331 -14.52 -4.54 4.72
CA ALA A 331 -13.88 -4.45 6.03
C ALA A 331 -13.85 -5.81 6.77
N GLN A 332 -14.93 -6.58 6.72
CA GLN A 332 -15.01 -7.91 7.34
C GLN A 332 -14.00 -8.90 6.75
N VAL A 333 -13.78 -8.88 5.43
CA VAL A 333 -12.75 -9.72 4.78
C VAL A 333 -11.35 -9.36 5.30
N VAL A 334 -11.04 -8.07 5.41
CA VAL A 334 -9.74 -7.62 5.93
C VAL A 334 -9.57 -8.00 7.40
N GLU A 335 -10.63 -7.85 8.21
CA GLU A 335 -10.63 -8.25 9.61
C GLU A 335 -10.43 -9.75 9.79
N LEU A 336 -11.07 -10.57 8.96
CA LEU A 336 -10.93 -12.03 8.95
C LEU A 336 -9.47 -12.45 8.73
N VAL A 337 -8.83 -11.92 7.69
CA VAL A 337 -7.42 -12.20 7.38
C VAL A 337 -6.51 -11.75 8.53
N LYS A 338 -6.75 -10.55 9.07
CA LYS A 338 -6.00 -9.98 10.19
C LYS A 338 -6.10 -10.83 11.46
N LYS A 339 -7.31 -11.28 11.80
CA LYS A 339 -7.61 -12.07 13.01
C LYS A 339 -6.96 -13.46 12.97
N TYR A 340 -7.10 -14.18 11.85
CA TYR A 340 -6.75 -15.59 11.80
C TYR A 340 -5.38 -15.89 11.18
N LYS A 341 -4.93 -15.16 10.16
CA LYS A 341 -3.60 -15.37 9.57
C LYS A 341 -2.49 -14.63 10.32
N LYS A 342 -2.84 -13.63 11.15
CA LYS A 342 -1.87 -12.73 11.82
C LYS A 342 -0.84 -12.13 10.84
N ALA A 343 -1.25 -11.97 9.59
CA ALA A 343 -0.45 -11.35 8.55
C ALA A 343 -0.63 -9.83 8.59
N VAL A 344 0.38 -9.10 8.14
CA VAL A 344 0.26 -7.65 7.92
C VAL A 344 -0.61 -7.45 6.67
N THR A 345 -1.67 -6.66 6.82
CA THR A 345 -2.66 -6.40 5.76
C THR A 345 -2.54 -4.96 5.30
N LEU A 346 -2.57 -4.75 3.99
CA LEU A 346 -2.62 -3.44 3.36
C LEU A 346 -3.93 -3.34 2.59
N ALA A 347 -4.64 -2.23 2.77
CA ALA A 347 -5.85 -1.91 2.00
C ALA A 347 -5.60 -0.64 1.17
N ILE A 348 -6.01 -0.68 -0.10
CA ILE A 348 -5.90 0.44 -1.02
C ILE A 348 -7.26 0.72 -1.67
N GLY A 349 -7.63 2.00 -1.77
CA GLY A 349 -8.89 2.42 -2.38
C GLY A 349 -8.93 3.92 -2.66
N ASP A 350 -9.84 4.36 -3.52
CA ASP A 350 -10.02 5.75 -3.97
C ASP A 350 -11.33 6.39 -3.46
N GLY A 351 -12.35 5.57 -3.21
CA GLY A 351 -13.69 6.04 -2.88
C GLY A 351 -14.08 5.97 -1.40
N ALA A 352 -15.23 6.58 -1.09
CA ALA A 352 -15.90 6.50 0.22
C ALA A 352 -16.20 5.04 0.64
N ASN A 353 -16.46 4.18 -0.36
CA ASN A 353 -16.78 2.77 -0.17
C ASN A 353 -15.62 1.95 0.43
N ASP A 354 -14.39 2.46 0.33
CA ASP A 354 -13.20 1.78 0.79
C ASP A 354 -12.70 2.28 2.15
N VAL A 355 -13.29 3.36 2.68
CA VAL A 355 -12.85 3.98 3.95
C VAL A 355 -12.86 2.98 5.11
N SER A 356 -13.92 2.17 5.22
CA SER A 356 -14.01 1.14 6.27
C SER A 356 -12.95 0.05 6.10
N MET A 357 -12.67 -0.36 4.86
CA MET A 357 -11.64 -1.35 4.55
C MET A 357 -10.24 -0.81 4.88
N ILE A 358 -9.95 0.43 4.48
CA ILE A 358 -8.69 1.15 4.72
C ILE A 358 -8.41 1.26 6.22
N LYS A 359 -9.39 1.67 7.02
CA LYS A 359 -9.24 1.83 8.48
C LYS A 359 -9.04 0.51 9.22
N THR A 360 -9.58 -0.60 8.71
CA THR A 360 -9.47 -1.91 9.36
C THR A 360 -8.11 -2.58 9.12
N ALA A 361 -7.47 -2.29 7.98
CA ALA A 361 -6.15 -2.81 7.63
C ALA A 361 -5.04 -2.33 8.60
N HIS A 362 -3.87 -2.93 8.54
CA HIS A 362 -2.70 -2.43 9.29
C HIS A 362 -2.08 -1.20 8.63
N ILE A 363 -2.17 -1.14 7.31
CA ILE A 363 -1.68 -0.03 6.50
C ILE A 363 -2.80 0.35 5.53
N GLY A 364 -3.29 1.58 5.63
CA GLY A 364 -4.29 2.15 4.75
C GLY A 364 -3.65 3.04 3.68
N VAL A 365 -3.98 2.82 2.41
CA VAL A 365 -3.49 3.62 1.29
C VAL A 365 -4.65 4.23 0.50
N GLY A 366 -4.67 5.55 0.38
CA GLY A 366 -5.69 6.29 -0.36
C GLY A 366 -5.19 6.70 -1.73
N ILE A 367 -5.93 6.37 -2.79
CA ILE A 367 -5.67 6.88 -4.13
C ILE A 367 -6.41 8.22 -4.29
N SER A 368 -5.67 9.27 -4.65
CA SER A 368 -6.26 10.58 -4.95
C SER A 368 -6.88 10.55 -6.35
N GLY A 369 -8.19 10.33 -6.41
CA GLY A 369 -8.98 10.27 -7.65
C GLY A 369 -9.98 11.42 -7.80
N GLN A 370 -10.76 11.37 -8.89
CA GLN A 370 -11.86 12.32 -9.18
C GLN A 370 -13.12 12.04 -8.32
N GLU A 371 -13.24 10.84 -7.75
CA GLU A 371 -14.43 10.39 -7.01
C GLU A 371 -14.52 10.92 -5.57
N GLY A 372 -13.52 11.66 -5.11
CA GLY A 372 -13.53 12.37 -3.82
C GLY A 372 -12.24 12.23 -3.02
N ILE A 373 -12.13 13.01 -1.94
CA ILE A 373 -10.95 13.04 -1.06
C ILE A 373 -11.10 12.17 0.20
N GLN A 374 -12.21 11.45 0.34
CA GLN A 374 -12.54 10.77 1.60
C GLN A 374 -11.60 9.60 1.91
N ALA A 375 -11.24 8.78 0.92
CA ALA A 375 -10.27 7.70 1.10
C ALA A 375 -8.89 8.24 1.50
N VAL A 376 -8.45 9.34 0.85
CA VAL A 376 -7.19 10.03 1.14
C VAL A 376 -7.14 10.52 2.59
N LEU A 377 -8.19 11.18 3.07
CA LEU A 377 -8.26 11.69 4.44
C LEU A 377 -8.32 10.58 5.50
N ALA A 378 -8.74 9.37 5.13
CA ALA A 378 -8.85 8.22 6.01
C ALA A 378 -7.63 7.27 5.94
N SER A 379 -6.63 7.56 5.10
CA SER A 379 -5.49 6.68 4.82
C SER A 379 -4.20 7.12 5.52
N ASP A 380 -3.29 6.18 5.76
CA ASP A 380 -1.95 6.46 6.30
C ASP A 380 -1.02 7.06 5.25
N TYR A 381 -1.12 6.57 4.00
CA TYR A 381 -0.39 7.06 2.85
C TYR A 381 -1.37 7.42 1.74
N SER A 382 -1.07 8.49 0.99
CA SER A 382 -1.85 8.83 -0.20
C SER A 382 -0.97 9.16 -1.40
N PHE A 383 -1.41 8.72 -2.58
CA PHE A 383 -0.77 9.03 -3.86
C PHE A 383 -1.79 8.99 -4.99
N SER A 384 -1.45 9.52 -6.16
CA SER A 384 -2.41 9.67 -7.26
C SER A 384 -2.63 8.42 -8.11
N GLN A 385 -1.67 7.48 -8.15
CA GLN A 385 -1.71 6.32 -9.06
C GLN A 385 -1.23 5.04 -8.38
N PHE A 386 -1.87 3.92 -8.70
CA PHE A 386 -1.55 2.60 -8.16
C PHE A 386 -0.08 2.19 -8.36
N LYS A 387 0.55 2.59 -9.48
CA LYS A 387 1.96 2.26 -9.78
C LYS A 387 2.98 2.77 -8.77
N PHE A 388 2.61 3.68 -7.87
CA PHE A 388 3.53 4.13 -6.83
C PHE A 388 3.59 3.16 -5.65
N LEU A 389 2.65 2.21 -5.56
CA LEU A 389 2.62 1.18 -4.53
C LEU A 389 3.86 0.28 -4.56
N GLN A 390 4.34 -0.10 -5.76
CA GLN A 390 5.58 -0.89 -5.90
C GLN A 390 6.78 -0.18 -5.26
N ARG A 391 6.91 1.14 -5.44
CA ARG A 391 8.02 1.92 -4.85
C ARG A 391 7.82 2.09 -3.35
N LEU A 392 6.60 2.38 -2.90
CA LEU A 392 6.27 2.51 -1.49
C LEU A 392 6.62 1.23 -0.72
N LEU A 393 6.25 0.05 -1.23
CA LEU A 393 6.50 -1.20 -0.54
C LEU A 393 7.92 -1.71 -0.74
N LEU A 394 8.33 -1.96 -1.98
CA LEU A 394 9.59 -2.67 -2.27
C LEU A 394 10.83 -1.84 -1.92
N VAL A 395 10.72 -0.51 -1.89
CA VAL A 395 11.83 0.40 -1.58
C VAL A 395 11.66 0.93 -0.16
N HIS A 396 10.64 1.77 0.06
CA HIS A 396 10.49 2.47 1.34
C HIS A 396 10.08 1.55 2.48
N GLY A 397 9.14 0.63 2.26
CA GLY A 397 8.69 -0.33 3.26
C GLY A 397 9.82 -1.25 3.70
N ARG A 398 10.56 -1.82 2.74
CA ARG A 398 11.74 -2.65 3.01
C ARG A 398 12.84 -1.89 3.75
N TRP A 399 13.24 -0.71 3.28
CA TRP A 399 14.26 0.09 3.96
C TRP A 399 13.83 0.50 5.36
N SER A 400 12.58 0.92 5.55
CA SER A 400 12.05 1.28 6.86
C SER A 400 12.10 0.11 7.84
N TYR A 401 11.69 -1.08 7.39
CA TYR A 401 11.76 -2.29 8.21
C TYR A 401 13.20 -2.64 8.60
N LEU A 402 14.13 -2.67 7.64
CA LEU A 402 15.55 -2.96 7.87
C LEU A 402 16.20 -1.97 8.84
N ARG A 403 15.97 -0.66 8.62
CA ARG A 403 16.48 0.42 9.47
C ARG A 403 15.96 0.27 10.90
N MET A 404 14.67 0.02 11.08
CA MET A 404 14.07 -0.14 12.40
C MET A 404 14.62 -1.39 13.12
N CYS A 405 14.81 -2.50 12.41
CA CYS A 405 15.42 -3.71 12.97
C CYS A 405 16.84 -3.44 13.48
N LYS A 406 17.70 -2.82 12.66
CA LYS A 406 19.07 -2.45 13.05
C LYS A 406 19.07 -1.45 14.20
N PHE A 407 18.20 -0.44 14.14
CA PHE A 407 18.03 0.56 15.19
C PHE A 407 17.72 -0.11 16.54
N LEU A 408 16.73 -1.01 16.58
CA LEU A 408 16.32 -1.71 17.81
C LEU A 408 17.42 -2.64 18.33
N CYS A 409 18.03 -3.45 17.47
CA CYS A 409 19.14 -4.34 17.86
C CYS A 409 20.29 -3.56 18.51
N TYR A 410 20.74 -2.49 17.86
CA TYR A 410 21.81 -1.64 18.37
C TYR A 410 21.39 -0.89 19.65
N PHE A 411 20.14 -0.40 19.70
CA PHE A 411 19.61 0.29 20.87
C PHE A 411 19.59 -0.62 22.10
N PHE A 412 19.18 -1.89 21.98
CA PHE A 412 19.25 -2.82 23.09
C PHE A 412 20.71 -3.12 23.47
N TYR A 413 21.55 -3.47 22.49
CA TYR A 413 22.96 -3.74 22.71
C TYR A 413 23.66 -2.63 23.52
N LYS A 414 23.55 -1.37 23.08
CA LYS A 414 24.25 -0.23 23.72
C LYS A 414 23.75 0.04 25.13
N ASN A 415 22.46 -0.19 25.40
CA ASN A 415 21.86 0.02 26.71
C ASN A 415 22.29 -1.07 27.68
N PHE A 416 22.27 -2.35 27.26
CA PHE A 416 22.77 -3.44 28.10
C PHE A 416 24.27 -3.34 28.36
N ALA A 417 25.06 -2.94 27.35
CA ALA A 417 26.50 -2.69 27.52
C ALA A 417 26.78 -1.60 28.57
N PHE A 418 25.93 -0.56 28.63
CA PHE A 418 26.02 0.51 29.62
C PHE A 418 25.55 0.09 31.02
N THR A 419 24.34 -0.48 31.14
CA THR A 419 23.71 -0.74 32.44
C THR A 419 24.35 -1.90 33.19
N MET A 420 24.78 -2.96 32.49
CA MET A 420 25.37 -4.13 33.14
C MET A 420 26.72 -3.85 33.79
N VAL A 421 27.43 -2.78 33.40
CA VAL A 421 28.65 -2.35 34.10
C VAL A 421 28.36 -1.98 35.56
N HIS A 422 27.21 -1.35 35.85
CA HIS A 422 26.78 -1.07 37.22
C HIS A 422 26.52 -2.36 38.00
N PHE A 423 25.96 -3.38 37.34
CA PHE A 423 25.72 -4.67 37.95
C PHE A 423 27.03 -5.36 38.34
N TRP A 424 28.04 -5.36 37.46
CA TRP A 424 29.35 -5.93 37.75
C TRP A 424 30.05 -5.20 38.90
N PHE A 425 29.99 -3.87 38.91
CA PHE A 425 30.53 -3.06 40.00
C PHE A 425 29.84 -3.31 41.35
N GLY A 426 28.55 -3.66 41.33
CA GLY A 426 27.76 -4.02 42.51
C GLY A 426 28.43 -5.07 43.40
N PHE A 427 29.09 -6.06 42.79
CA PHE A 427 29.82 -7.10 43.52
C PHE A 427 31.02 -6.56 44.29
N PHE A 428 31.65 -5.48 43.82
CA PHE A 428 32.85 -4.88 44.42
C PHE A 428 32.50 -3.80 45.45
N CYS A 429 31.35 -3.13 45.31
CA CYS A 429 30.89 -2.11 46.25
C CYS A 429 29.95 -2.65 47.33
N GLY A 430 29.80 -3.98 47.45
CA GLY A 430 28.92 -4.63 48.44
C GLY A 430 27.43 -4.32 48.23
N PHE A 431 27.01 -4.08 46.98
CA PHE A 431 25.66 -3.64 46.61
C PHE A 431 25.18 -2.37 47.35
N SER A 432 26.10 -1.46 47.67
CA SER A 432 25.81 -0.15 48.30
C SER A 432 25.08 0.86 47.40
N ALA A 433 24.66 0.46 46.19
CA ALA A 433 24.05 1.32 45.17
C ALA A 433 24.94 2.49 44.68
N GLN A 434 26.25 2.45 44.95
CA GLN A 434 27.22 3.38 44.38
C GLN A 434 27.24 3.22 42.84
N THR A 435 27.05 4.32 42.11
CA THR A 435 27.16 4.32 40.64
C THR A 435 28.63 4.15 40.21
N VAL A 436 28.87 3.66 38.99
CA VAL A 436 30.23 3.60 38.41
C VAL A 436 30.55 4.91 37.71
N TYR A 437 29.62 5.37 36.89
CA TYR A 437 29.77 6.60 36.13
C TYR A 437 29.38 7.83 36.94
N ASP A 438 29.88 8.98 36.47
CA ASP A 438 29.39 10.28 36.92
C ASP A 438 27.89 10.46 36.60
N GLN A 439 27.17 11.17 37.47
CA GLN A 439 25.72 11.34 37.38
C GLN A 439 25.27 11.98 36.06
N TYR A 440 26.02 12.95 35.54
CA TYR A 440 25.69 13.57 34.27
C TYR A 440 26.07 12.69 33.10
N PHE A 441 27.12 11.85 33.21
CA PHE A 441 27.40 10.85 32.19
C PHE A 441 26.22 9.88 32.03
N ILE A 442 25.65 9.40 33.13
CA ILE A 442 24.45 8.52 33.11
C ILE A 442 23.30 9.19 32.36
N THR A 443 23.06 10.47 32.65
CA THR A 443 21.97 11.24 32.05
C THR A 443 22.20 11.52 30.56
N LEU A 444 23.42 11.90 30.18
CA LEU A 444 23.77 12.34 28.83
C LEU A 444 24.10 11.20 27.86
N TYR A 445 24.41 10.00 28.38
CA TYR A 445 24.79 8.84 27.55
C TYR A 445 23.76 8.50 26.49
N ASN A 446 22.49 8.36 26.88
CA ASN A 446 21.42 8.00 25.96
C ASN A 446 20.88 9.18 25.16
N ILE A 447 21.01 10.41 25.66
CA ILE A 447 20.39 11.60 25.07
C ILE A 447 21.33 12.29 24.08
N VAL A 448 22.61 12.42 24.41
CA VAL A 448 23.58 13.21 23.65
C VAL A 448 24.65 12.32 23.01
N TYR A 449 25.31 11.47 23.80
CA TYR A 449 26.53 10.79 23.33
C TYR A 449 26.27 9.65 22.35
N THR A 450 25.07 9.07 22.35
CA THR A 450 24.78 7.87 21.54
C THR A 450 23.46 7.95 20.77
N SER A 451 22.68 9.02 20.86
CA SER A 451 21.38 9.13 20.18
C SER A 451 21.52 9.47 18.70
N LEU A 452 22.28 10.51 18.37
CA LEU A 452 22.39 11.06 17.02
C LEU A 452 22.98 10.06 16.01
N PRO A 453 24.07 9.30 16.32
CA PRO A 453 24.56 8.28 15.40
C PRO A 453 23.51 7.20 15.09
N VAL A 454 22.74 6.79 16.10
CA VAL A 454 21.72 5.73 15.98
C VAL A 454 20.53 6.21 15.16
N LEU A 455 20.10 7.45 15.36
CA LEU A 455 19.07 8.08 14.55
C LEU A 455 19.54 8.26 13.10
N ALA A 456 20.78 8.68 12.88
CA ALA A 456 21.35 8.82 11.54
C ALA A 456 21.33 7.48 10.80
N MET A 457 21.77 6.39 11.45
CA MET A 457 21.69 5.04 10.90
C MET A 457 20.22 4.61 10.64
N GLY A 458 19.32 4.86 11.59
CA GLY A 458 17.90 4.54 11.46
C GLY A 458 17.14 5.30 10.37
N VAL A 459 17.68 6.42 9.87
CA VAL A 459 17.04 7.24 8.82
C VAL A 459 17.72 7.07 7.46
N PHE A 460 19.06 7.09 7.43
CA PHE A 460 19.83 7.22 6.19
C PHE A 460 20.46 5.91 5.70
N ASP A 461 20.47 4.84 6.50
CA ASP A 461 21.11 3.59 6.10
C ASP A 461 20.37 2.92 4.93
N GLN A 462 21.12 2.35 4.00
CA GLN A 462 20.56 1.67 2.84
C GLN A 462 21.35 0.38 2.62
N ASP A 463 20.64 -0.73 2.48
CA ASP A 463 21.28 -1.97 2.13
C ASP A 463 21.55 -2.01 0.62
N VAL A 464 20.54 -1.90 -0.23
CA VAL A 464 20.71 -1.83 -1.69
C VAL A 464 20.10 -0.54 -2.25
N PRO A 465 20.62 -0.03 -3.38
CA PRO A 465 20.00 1.09 -4.10
C PRO A 465 18.58 0.76 -4.55
N GLU A 466 17.76 1.81 -4.71
CA GLU A 466 16.36 1.72 -5.11
C GLU A 466 16.16 0.84 -6.37
N GLN A 467 16.95 1.06 -7.41
CA GLN A 467 16.81 0.37 -8.69
C GLN A 467 16.99 -1.14 -8.55
N ARG A 468 17.98 -1.58 -7.77
CA ARG A 468 18.22 -3.01 -7.47
C ARG A 468 17.11 -3.60 -6.60
N SER A 469 16.51 -2.80 -5.71
CA SER A 469 15.35 -3.24 -4.92
C SER A 469 14.15 -3.58 -5.81
N MET A 470 13.92 -2.77 -6.84
CA MET A 470 12.84 -2.95 -7.80
C MET A 470 13.12 -4.11 -8.79
N GLU A 471 14.38 -4.29 -9.19
CA GLU A 471 14.80 -5.40 -10.08
C GLU A 471 14.73 -6.77 -9.39
N TYR A 472 14.89 -6.83 -8.06
CA TYR A 472 14.86 -8.07 -7.28
C TYR A 472 13.79 -8.03 -6.17
N PRO A 473 12.48 -8.15 -6.51
CA PRO A 473 11.40 -8.06 -5.52
C PRO A 473 11.46 -9.10 -4.39
N LYS A 474 12.09 -10.25 -4.63
CA LYS A 474 12.33 -11.31 -3.62
C LYS A 474 13.09 -10.81 -2.38
N LEU A 475 13.81 -9.69 -2.48
CA LEU A 475 14.46 -9.06 -1.32
C LEU A 475 13.46 -8.58 -0.24
N TYR A 476 12.16 -8.56 -0.54
CA TYR A 476 11.09 -8.21 0.40
C TYR A 476 10.71 -9.38 1.35
N GLU A 477 10.93 -10.63 0.93
CA GLU A 477 10.52 -11.85 1.64
C GLU A 477 11.08 -11.99 3.08
N PRO A 478 12.36 -11.64 3.37
CA PRO A 478 12.89 -11.71 4.74
C PRO A 478 12.11 -10.84 5.75
N GLY A 479 11.51 -9.75 5.28
CA GLY A 479 10.66 -8.89 6.10
C GLY A 479 9.32 -9.53 6.43
N GLN A 480 8.72 -10.25 5.47
CA GLN A 480 7.47 -10.98 5.67
C GLN A 480 7.61 -12.13 6.67
N LEU A 481 8.77 -12.81 6.64
CA LEU A 481 9.10 -13.93 7.52
C LEU A 481 9.64 -13.49 8.89
N ASN A 482 9.72 -12.18 9.16
CA ASN A 482 10.26 -11.60 10.40
C ASN A 482 11.67 -12.12 10.76
N LEU A 483 12.54 -12.31 9.76
CA LEU A 483 13.87 -12.88 9.97
C LEU A 483 14.85 -11.89 10.61
N LEU A 484 14.65 -10.59 10.39
CA LEU A 484 15.60 -9.54 10.77
C LEU A 484 15.43 -9.06 12.22
N PHE A 485 14.23 -9.18 12.78
CA PHE A 485 13.99 -8.88 14.19
C PHE A 485 12.96 -9.84 14.77
N ASN A 486 13.45 -10.80 15.54
CA ASN A 486 12.66 -11.81 16.23
C ASN A 486 13.20 -12.02 17.66
N LYS A 487 12.51 -12.86 18.44
CA LYS A 487 12.90 -13.12 19.84
C LYS A 487 14.33 -13.66 19.95
N ARG A 488 14.81 -14.45 18.99
CA ARG A 488 16.17 -14.99 18.98
C ARG A 488 17.20 -13.87 18.78
N GLU A 489 17.01 -13.02 17.78
CA GLU A 489 17.89 -11.88 17.52
C GLU A 489 17.94 -10.91 18.70
N PHE A 490 16.81 -10.70 19.38
CA PHE A 490 16.76 -9.92 20.62
C PHE A 490 17.66 -10.50 21.72
N PHE A 491 17.59 -11.80 21.99
CA PHE A 491 18.46 -12.43 23.00
C PHE A 491 19.94 -12.44 22.59
N ILE A 492 20.24 -12.56 21.30
CA ILE A 492 21.62 -12.41 20.78
C ILE A 492 22.16 -11.00 21.07
N CYS A 493 21.36 -9.95 20.83
CA CYS A 493 21.74 -8.57 21.14
C CYS A 493 21.99 -8.35 22.64
N ILE A 494 21.16 -8.94 23.49
CA ILE A 494 21.36 -8.90 24.96
C ILE A 494 22.66 -9.60 25.34
N ALA A 495 22.89 -10.82 24.85
CA ALA A 495 24.10 -11.58 25.15
C ALA A 495 25.36 -10.83 24.70
N GLN A 496 25.33 -10.18 23.53
CA GLN A 496 26.41 -9.33 23.04
C GLN A 496 26.63 -8.09 23.94
N GLY A 497 25.56 -7.46 24.42
CA GLY A 497 25.64 -6.34 25.36
C GLY A 497 26.24 -6.75 26.71
N ILE A 498 25.82 -7.90 27.25
CA ILE A 498 26.38 -8.49 28.48
C ILE A 498 27.86 -8.80 28.28
N TYR A 499 28.24 -9.48 27.19
CA TYR A 499 29.64 -9.77 26.86
C TYR A 499 30.49 -8.50 26.85
N THR A 500 30.01 -7.46 26.17
CA THR A 500 30.71 -6.17 26.09
C THR A 500 30.84 -5.55 27.48
N SER A 501 29.78 -5.54 28.29
CA SER A 501 29.81 -4.97 29.64
C SER A 501 30.80 -5.66 30.58
N VAL A 502 31.00 -6.98 30.43
CA VAL A 502 31.97 -7.75 31.22
C VAL A 502 33.38 -7.26 30.89
N LEU A 503 33.73 -7.21 29.61
CA LEU A 503 35.05 -6.74 29.18
C LEU A 503 35.32 -5.29 29.56
N MET A 504 34.32 -4.45 29.37
CA MET A 504 34.33 -3.03 29.73
C MET A 504 34.63 -2.79 31.22
N PHE A 505 34.20 -3.70 32.09
CA PHE A 505 34.46 -3.61 33.52
C PHE A 505 35.80 -4.26 33.93
N PHE A 506 36.01 -5.53 33.55
CA PHE A 506 37.12 -6.34 34.05
C PHE A 506 38.48 -5.97 33.43
N ILE A 507 38.54 -5.50 32.18
CA ILE A 507 39.81 -5.11 31.57
C ILE A 507 40.40 -3.88 32.28
N PRO A 508 39.68 -2.74 32.39
CA PRO A 508 40.20 -1.60 33.13
C PRO A 508 40.47 -1.92 34.60
N TYR A 509 39.64 -2.76 35.23
CA TYR A 509 39.84 -3.15 36.63
C TYR A 509 41.14 -3.94 36.82
N GLY A 510 41.42 -4.92 35.95
CA GLY A 510 42.65 -5.71 36.01
C GLY A 510 43.90 -4.88 35.74
N VAL A 511 43.86 -3.99 34.73
CA VAL A 511 45.00 -3.11 34.43
C VAL A 511 45.24 -2.13 35.58
N PHE A 512 44.20 -1.54 36.15
CA PHE A 512 44.33 -0.52 37.20
C PHE A 512 44.74 -1.12 38.55
N ALA A 513 44.53 -2.42 38.77
CA ALA A 513 45.02 -3.12 39.95
C ALA A 513 46.56 -3.16 40.04
N GLU A 514 47.25 -3.14 38.89
CA GLU A 514 48.72 -3.21 38.80
C GLU A 514 49.36 -1.93 38.22
N ALA A 515 48.59 -1.03 37.62
CA ALA A 515 49.11 0.17 36.96
C ALA A 515 49.53 1.27 37.94
N THR A 516 50.75 1.78 37.72
CA THR A 516 51.30 2.95 38.42
C THR A 516 51.43 4.12 37.43
N ARG A 517 51.13 5.34 37.86
CA ARG A 517 51.26 6.56 37.04
C ARG A 517 52.73 6.88 36.75
N ASP A 518 52.97 7.68 35.72
CA ASP A 518 54.32 8.19 35.38
C ASP A 518 54.97 8.95 36.58
N ASP A 519 54.15 9.51 37.48
CA ASP A 519 54.59 10.21 38.71
C ASP A 519 54.82 9.27 39.92
N GLY A 520 54.73 7.95 39.75
CA GLY A 520 54.95 6.96 40.81
C GLY A 520 53.79 6.77 41.80
N THR A 521 52.64 7.43 41.57
CA THR A 521 51.40 7.26 42.35
C THR A 521 50.51 6.17 41.74
N GLN A 522 49.71 5.48 42.56
CA GLN A 522 48.79 4.46 42.03
C GLN A 522 47.70 5.10 41.16
N LEU A 523 47.45 4.52 39.97
CA LEU A 523 46.38 4.93 39.05
C LEU A 523 45.00 4.38 39.49
N ALA A 524 44.97 3.62 40.60
CA ALA A 524 43.83 2.88 41.10
C ALA A 524 42.82 3.72 41.89
N ASP A 525 42.46 4.91 41.40
CA ASP A 525 41.38 5.71 42.00
C ASP A 525 40.04 5.50 41.27
N TYR A 526 38.96 5.55 42.03
CA TYR A 526 37.61 5.37 41.52
C TYR A 526 37.26 6.37 40.40
N GLN A 527 37.77 7.60 40.46
CA GLN A 527 37.45 8.62 39.49
C GLN A 527 38.12 8.33 38.13
N SER A 528 39.41 7.99 38.12
CA SER A 528 40.13 7.58 36.91
C SER A 528 39.53 6.31 36.29
N PHE A 529 39.11 5.35 37.13
CA PHE A 529 38.41 4.16 36.66
C PHE A 529 37.09 4.52 35.95
N ALA A 530 36.25 5.35 36.58
CA ALA A 530 34.98 5.80 36.02
C ALA A 530 35.15 6.51 34.66
N VAL A 531 36.15 7.40 34.53
CA VAL A 531 36.44 8.11 33.27
C VAL A 531 36.94 7.14 32.20
N THR A 532 37.78 6.18 32.56
CA THR A 532 38.34 5.20 31.62
C THR A 532 37.27 4.26 31.07
N VAL A 533 36.39 3.74 31.94
CA VAL A 533 35.27 2.89 31.53
C VAL A 533 34.25 3.68 30.71
N ALA A 534 33.93 4.91 31.11
CA ALA A 534 33.03 5.79 30.35
C ALA A 534 33.55 6.10 28.94
N THR A 535 34.83 6.47 28.83
CA THR A 535 35.48 6.80 27.54
C THR A 535 35.56 5.56 26.66
N SER A 536 35.96 4.42 27.23
CA SER A 536 35.97 3.13 26.54
C SER A 536 34.59 2.76 26.00
N LEU A 537 33.53 3.03 26.76
CA LEU A 537 32.16 2.66 26.37
C LEU A 537 31.73 3.46 25.15
N VAL A 538 31.90 4.79 25.21
CA VAL A 538 31.53 5.68 24.10
C VAL A 538 32.30 5.32 22.82
N ILE A 539 33.59 4.99 22.93
CA ILE A 539 34.40 4.58 21.78
C ILE A 539 33.93 3.22 21.23
N VAL A 540 33.76 2.22 22.08
CA VAL A 540 33.31 0.87 21.67
C VAL A 540 31.96 0.92 20.95
N VAL A 541 30.98 1.63 21.52
CA VAL A 541 29.66 1.74 20.87
C VAL A 541 29.75 2.55 19.58
N SER A 542 30.57 3.60 19.52
CA SER A 542 30.78 4.39 18.30
C SER A 542 31.46 3.59 17.18
N VAL A 543 32.41 2.72 17.51
CA VAL A 543 33.01 1.79 16.53
C VAL A 543 31.99 0.74 16.10
N GLN A 544 31.22 0.19 17.04
CA GLN A 544 30.20 -0.82 16.74
C GLN A 544 29.14 -0.26 15.77
N ILE A 545 28.63 0.95 15.98
CA ILE A 545 27.66 1.53 15.04
C ILE A 545 28.27 1.83 13.67
N GLY A 546 29.54 2.21 13.62
CA GLY A 546 30.28 2.33 12.37
C GLY A 546 30.29 1.01 11.59
N LEU A 547 30.54 -0.11 12.28
CA LEU A 547 30.51 -1.44 11.66
C LEU A 547 29.11 -1.89 11.23
N ASP A 548 28.05 -1.43 11.92
CA ASP A 548 26.65 -1.79 11.63
C ASP A 548 26.06 -0.98 10.47
N THR A 549 26.67 0.18 10.18
CA THR A 549 26.28 1.08 9.09
C THR A 549 26.65 0.44 7.75
N GLY A 550 25.64 0.17 6.92
CA GLY A 550 25.81 -0.48 5.62
C GLY A 550 26.11 0.50 4.48
N TYR A 551 25.65 1.75 4.61
CA TYR A 551 25.86 2.81 3.63
C TYR A 551 26.47 4.06 4.28
N TRP A 552 27.72 4.34 3.93
CA TRP A 552 28.47 5.45 4.50
C TRP A 552 28.20 6.74 3.72
N THR A 553 27.57 7.71 4.39
CA THR A 553 27.32 9.05 3.86
C THR A 553 28.10 10.10 4.66
N ALA A 554 28.25 11.30 4.12
CA ALA A 554 28.84 12.43 4.85
C ALA A 554 28.07 12.72 6.16
N ILE A 555 26.75 12.50 6.15
CA ILE A 555 25.87 12.68 7.31
C ILE A 555 26.22 11.68 8.42
N ASN A 556 26.42 10.40 8.07
CA ASN A 556 26.80 9.37 9.05
C ASN A 556 28.18 9.66 9.69
N HIS A 557 29.15 10.11 8.89
CA HIS A 557 30.45 10.55 9.41
C HIS A 557 30.31 11.73 10.36
N PHE A 558 29.56 12.75 9.96
CA PHE A 558 29.33 13.94 10.78
C PHE A 558 28.72 13.59 12.14
N PHE A 559 27.71 12.72 12.18
CA PHE A 559 27.08 12.35 13.45
C PHE A 559 27.94 11.43 14.31
N ILE A 560 28.66 10.45 13.74
CA ILE A 560 29.54 9.56 14.53
C ILE A 560 30.71 10.35 15.14
N TRP A 561 31.47 11.08 14.31
CA TRP A 561 32.62 11.86 14.79
C TRP A 561 32.19 13.07 15.63
N GLY A 562 31.09 13.71 15.24
CA GLY A 562 30.51 14.82 16.00
C GLY A 562 30.06 14.40 17.39
N SER A 563 29.44 13.22 17.54
CA SER A 563 29.04 12.70 18.85
C SER A 563 30.25 12.42 19.76
N LEU A 564 31.33 11.89 19.19
CA LEU A 564 32.58 11.66 19.91
C LEU A 564 33.24 12.99 20.33
N ALA A 565 33.28 13.98 19.43
CA ALA A 565 33.82 15.31 19.73
C ALA A 565 33.01 16.03 20.82
N VAL A 566 31.68 15.97 20.75
CA VAL A 566 30.76 16.52 21.76
C VAL A 566 30.96 15.82 23.10
N TYR A 567 31.14 14.50 23.12
CA TYR A 567 31.47 13.75 24.34
C TYR A 567 32.75 14.29 25.00
N PHE A 568 33.86 14.41 24.26
CA PHE A 568 35.10 14.95 24.81
C PHE A 568 34.95 16.41 25.26
N ALA A 569 34.26 17.25 24.49
CA ALA A 569 34.01 18.63 24.85
C ALA A 569 33.23 18.76 26.17
N ILE A 570 32.17 17.96 26.35
CA ILE A 570 31.38 17.94 27.58
C ILE A 570 32.21 17.36 28.73
N LEU A 571 32.95 16.27 28.52
CA LEU A 571 33.81 15.66 29.55
C LEU A 571 34.84 16.68 30.09
N PHE A 572 35.56 17.38 29.20
CA PHE A 572 36.55 18.38 29.60
C PHE A 572 35.91 19.61 30.24
N ALA A 573 34.75 20.07 29.75
CA ALA A 573 34.02 21.17 30.37
C ALA A 573 33.58 20.81 31.78
N MET A 574 32.94 19.65 31.96
CA MET A 574 32.42 19.18 33.24
C MET A 574 33.50 18.94 34.30
N HIS A 575 34.71 18.56 33.88
CA HIS A 575 35.84 18.32 34.77
C HIS A 575 36.74 19.56 34.90
N SER A 576 36.33 20.72 34.37
CA SER A 576 37.08 21.97 34.46
C SER A 576 36.89 22.68 35.80
N ASN A 577 37.91 23.44 36.21
CA ASN A 577 37.87 24.22 37.45
C ASN A 577 36.73 25.25 37.46
N GLY A 578 36.43 25.87 36.31
CA GLY A 578 35.42 26.94 36.24
C GLY A 578 33.99 26.48 36.53
N LEU A 579 33.60 25.27 36.10
CA LEU A 579 32.28 24.71 36.40
C LEU A 579 32.20 24.21 37.85
N PHE A 580 33.32 23.70 38.38
CA PHE A 580 33.41 23.33 39.79
C PHE A 580 33.28 24.53 40.73
N ASP A 581 33.94 25.64 40.43
CA ASP A 581 33.87 26.86 41.24
C ASP A 581 32.45 27.45 41.27
N MET A 582 31.68 27.26 40.19
CA MET A 582 30.30 27.72 40.09
C MET A 582 29.30 26.80 40.80
N PHE A 583 29.49 25.47 40.73
CA PHE A 583 28.59 24.48 41.33
C PHE A 583 29.37 23.29 41.97
N PRO A 584 30.02 23.50 43.13
CA PRO A 584 30.95 22.52 43.71
C PRO A 584 30.27 21.22 44.18
N ASN A 585 28.99 21.27 44.53
CA ASN A 585 28.22 20.08 44.93
C ASN A 585 27.83 19.18 43.74
N GLN A 586 27.89 19.69 42.50
CA GLN A 586 27.45 18.97 41.30
C GLN A 586 28.63 18.39 40.50
N PHE A 587 29.81 19.02 40.49
CA PHE A 587 30.95 18.62 39.65
C PHE A 587 32.13 18.10 40.48
N ARG A 588 32.03 16.88 41.03
CA ARG A 588 33.03 16.33 41.97
C ARG A 588 34.34 15.82 41.33
N PHE A 589 34.44 15.75 40.01
CA PHE A 589 35.56 15.15 39.26
C PHE A 589 36.53 16.22 38.70
N VAL A 590 37.02 17.12 39.56
CA VAL A 590 37.85 18.27 39.14
C VAL A 590 39.21 17.81 38.61
N GLY A 591 39.58 18.23 37.40
CA GLY A 591 40.88 17.93 36.78
C GLY A 591 41.08 16.45 36.40
N ASN A 592 40.14 15.56 36.75
CA ASN A 592 40.35 14.13 36.60
C ASN A 592 40.40 13.68 35.14
N ALA A 593 39.63 14.32 34.24
CA ALA A 593 39.65 13.99 32.82
C ALA A 593 41.02 14.27 32.20
N GLN A 594 41.62 15.42 32.51
CA GLN A 594 42.95 15.80 32.02
C GLN A 594 44.03 14.88 32.59
N ASN A 595 43.97 14.61 33.89
CA ASN A 595 44.92 13.75 34.57
C ASN A 595 44.88 12.29 34.10
N THR A 596 43.68 11.75 33.89
CA THR A 596 43.48 10.35 33.46
C THR A 596 43.84 10.19 31.99
N LEU A 597 43.32 11.04 31.10
CA LEU A 597 43.54 10.94 29.65
C LEU A 597 44.95 11.39 29.23
N ALA A 598 45.74 12.03 30.10
CA ALA A 598 47.16 12.30 29.82
C ALA A 598 48.02 11.03 29.91
N GLN A 599 47.59 10.01 30.67
CA GLN A 599 48.38 8.80 30.91
C GLN A 599 48.31 7.85 29.70
N PRO A 600 49.45 7.42 29.13
CA PRO A 600 49.46 6.49 27.98
C PRO A 600 48.78 5.14 28.29
N ALA A 601 48.92 4.66 29.54
CA ALA A 601 48.31 3.41 29.99
C ALA A 601 46.78 3.39 29.83
N VAL A 602 46.12 4.54 29.99
CA VAL A 602 44.66 4.67 29.83
C VAL A 602 44.25 4.48 28.37
N TRP A 603 44.94 5.12 27.42
CA TRP A 603 44.67 4.95 26.00
C TRP A 603 44.95 3.54 25.51
N LEU A 604 46.01 2.89 26.01
CA LEU A 604 46.28 1.48 25.73
C LEU A 604 45.18 0.57 26.26
N THR A 605 44.66 0.86 27.46
CA THR A 605 43.53 0.13 28.05
C THR A 605 42.25 0.29 27.23
N ILE A 606 41.94 1.53 26.80
CA ILE A 606 40.80 1.83 25.91
C ILE A 606 40.95 1.07 24.58
N ALA A 607 42.13 1.14 23.97
CA ALA A 607 42.41 0.47 22.70
C ALA A 607 42.29 -1.05 22.82
N LEU A 608 42.87 -1.64 23.87
CA LEU A 608 42.79 -3.07 24.16
C LEU A 608 41.33 -3.52 24.36
N THR A 609 40.58 -2.78 25.19
CA THR A 609 39.16 -3.05 25.44
C THR A 609 38.36 -2.97 24.14
N THR A 610 38.64 -1.97 23.31
CA THR A 610 37.96 -1.81 22.01
C THR A 610 38.24 -2.96 21.06
N VAL A 611 39.51 -3.37 20.92
CA VAL A 611 39.90 -4.47 20.04
C VAL A 611 39.26 -5.78 20.51
N ILE A 612 39.31 -6.09 21.80
CA ILE A 612 38.75 -7.35 22.32
C ILE A 612 37.22 -7.40 22.18
N CYS A 613 36.52 -6.28 22.40
CA CYS A 613 35.06 -6.22 22.22
C CYS A 613 34.64 -6.38 20.76
N ILE A 614 35.36 -5.75 19.83
CA ILE A 614 34.95 -5.63 18.42
C ILE A 614 35.44 -6.81 17.55
N MET A 615 36.63 -7.35 17.82
CA MET A 615 37.26 -8.38 16.99
C MET A 615 36.40 -9.65 16.79
N PRO A 616 35.71 -10.20 17.82
CA PRO A 616 34.81 -11.33 17.65
C PRO A 616 33.63 -11.03 16.73
N VAL A 617 33.09 -9.80 16.80
CA VAL A 617 31.96 -9.36 15.97
C VAL A 617 32.39 -9.29 14.50
N VAL A 618 33.56 -8.73 14.23
CA VAL A 618 34.14 -8.66 12.87
C VAL A 618 34.42 -10.06 12.33
N ALA A 619 35.03 -10.93 13.14
CA ALA A 619 35.33 -12.31 12.74
C ALA A 619 34.05 -13.10 12.42
N PHE A 620 33.02 -12.98 13.26
CA PHE A 620 31.73 -13.63 13.02
C PHE A 620 31.06 -13.13 11.72
N ARG A 621 31.06 -11.82 11.47
CA ARG A 621 30.50 -11.24 10.23
C ARG A 621 31.24 -11.74 9.00
N PHE A 622 32.57 -11.72 9.05
CA PHE A 622 33.41 -12.19 7.95
C PHE A 622 33.16 -13.67 7.65
N LEU A 623 33.04 -14.52 8.68
CA LEU A 623 32.72 -15.94 8.51
C LEU A 623 31.30 -16.14 7.96
N LYS A 624 30.30 -15.40 8.45
CA LYS A 624 28.92 -15.48 7.97
C LYS A 624 28.84 -15.11 6.48
N LEU A 625 29.45 -13.99 6.09
CA LEU A 625 29.46 -13.51 4.70
C LEU A 625 30.09 -14.53 3.74
N ASN A 626 31.16 -15.20 4.15
CA ASN A 626 31.85 -16.17 3.28
C ASN A 626 31.17 -17.55 3.25
N LEU A 627 30.64 -18.04 4.38
CA LEU A 627 30.09 -19.40 4.48
C LEU A 627 28.61 -19.47 4.10
N LYS A 628 27.83 -18.42 4.39
CA LYS A 628 26.39 -18.37 4.14
C LYS A 628 25.94 -16.92 3.87
N PRO A 629 26.23 -16.38 2.67
CA PRO A 629 25.82 -15.02 2.30
C PRO A 629 24.30 -14.93 2.24
N ASP A 630 23.74 -13.82 2.74
CA ASP A 630 22.31 -13.55 2.58
C ASP A 630 22.02 -13.09 1.14
N LEU A 631 20.75 -13.17 0.71
CA LEU A 631 20.35 -12.78 -0.66
C LEU A 631 20.74 -11.32 -0.98
N SER A 632 20.63 -10.44 0.00
CA SER A 632 21.08 -9.04 -0.08
C SER A 632 22.57 -8.92 -0.36
N ASP A 633 23.40 -9.78 0.24
CA ASP A 633 24.86 -9.74 0.10
C ASP A 633 25.28 -10.25 -1.29
N THR A 634 24.55 -11.25 -1.81
CA THR A 634 24.74 -11.78 -3.16
C THR A 634 24.38 -10.73 -4.22
N VAL A 635 23.27 -10.00 -4.02
CA VAL A 635 22.86 -8.89 -4.90
C VAL A 635 23.85 -7.72 -4.85
N ARG A 636 24.34 -7.36 -3.65
CA ARG A 636 25.38 -6.33 -3.45
C ARG A 636 26.68 -6.67 -4.16
N SER A 637 27.13 -7.92 -4.07
CA SER A 637 28.39 -8.39 -4.66
C SER A 637 28.35 -8.52 -6.19
N GLY A 638 27.20 -8.23 -6.83
CA GLY A 638 27.04 -8.32 -8.28
C GLY A 638 27.07 -9.74 -8.85
N CYS A 639 27.05 -10.77 -7.99
CA CYS A 639 27.21 -12.17 -8.39
C CYS A 639 25.90 -12.81 -8.89
N VAL A 640 24.80 -12.06 -8.93
CA VAL A 640 23.53 -12.53 -9.48
C VAL A 640 23.53 -12.36 -10.99
N ARG A 641 23.72 -13.47 -11.73
CA ARG A 641 23.33 -13.54 -13.15
C ARG A 641 21.84 -13.19 -13.26
N LYS A 642 21.49 -12.27 -14.16
CA LYS A 642 20.09 -11.96 -14.51
C LYS A 642 19.31 -13.28 -14.70
N PRO A 643 18.05 -13.40 -14.22
CA PRO A 643 17.17 -14.42 -14.73
C PRO A 643 17.05 -14.21 -16.24
N SER A 644 17.35 -15.25 -17.02
CA SER A 644 17.38 -15.24 -18.47
C SER A 644 16.00 -14.90 -19.03
N GLY A 645 15.80 -13.64 -19.42
CA GLY A 645 14.52 -13.16 -19.95
C GLY A 645 14.56 -11.79 -20.60
N SER A 646 15.72 -11.23 -20.92
CA SER A 646 15.84 -10.10 -21.84
C SER A 646 17.25 -10.04 -22.43
N ASN A 647 17.35 -10.38 -23.70
CA ASN A 647 18.54 -10.12 -24.50
C ASN A 647 18.66 -8.60 -24.70
N THR A 648 19.62 -7.99 -24.03
CA THR A 648 20.22 -6.75 -24.52
C THR A 648 21.63 -6.66 -23.94
N GLN A 649 22.60 -6.74 -24.87
CA GLN A 649 24.04 -6.61 -24.67
C GLN A 649 24.43 -5.19 -24.20
N TRP A 650 25.73 -5.03 -23.88
CA TRP A 650 26.53 -3.84 -23.56
C TRP A 650 26.86 -3.72 -22.06
N LEU A 651 28.02 -4.22 -21.59
CA LEU A 651 29.41 -3.72 -21.67
C LEU A 651 29.67 -2.40 -20.91
N GLN A 652 30.62 -2.52 -19.97
CA GLN A 652 31.42 -1.48 -19.32
C GLN A 652 30.69 -0.59 -18.28
N PHE A 653 31.08 -0.70 -17.01
CA PHE A 653 32.08 0.19 -16.41
C PHE A 653 32.46 -0.27 -14.99
N TRP A 654 33.77 -0.52 -14.81
CA TRP A 654 34.47 -0.50 -13.52
C TRP A 654 34.99 0.92 -13.29
N ALA A 655 35.16 1.28 -12.01
CA ALA A 655 35.86 2.45 -11.46
C ALA A 655 34.99 3.64 -11.03
N SER A 656 34.62 3.65 -9.74
CA SER A 656 35.05 4.66 -8.74
C SER A 656 34.42 4.32 -7.39
#